data_AF-A0A926Q5T6-F1
#
_entry.id   AF-A0A926Q5T6-F1
#
_cell.length_a   1.000
_cell.length_b   1.000
_cell.length_c   1.000
_cell.angle_alpha   90.00
_cell.angle_beta   90.00
_cell.angle_gamma   90.00
#
_symmetry.space_group_name_H-M   'P 1'
#
loop_
_entity.id
_entity.type
_entity.pdbx_description
1 polymer ?
#
loop_
_entity_poly.entity_id
_entity_poly.type
_entity_poly.pdbx_seq_one_letter_code
_entity_poly.pdbx_strand_id
1 'polypeptide(L)'
;MAARTYLDFDVVLTRRGDALDVRVLRSPAGETGSVASHWPAIAAQWSPGRRGPQDRRLSPAADPATRVAVDDARAGAAIFAALMPDSVLVRFRESASRAAEAGAGLRLMLRFEGGADALPWELLHDPETHTFLGLDPRTPVVRRTETATREPASGTDERVRVLVAVSSPVGTAPLDAERERESIAERLAPLAPGGAVTIDVLEDASLDGIRAALEAAETHVFHYIGHGTLDRNGRTALALTDSQGQLSLRTVDELADVLASAGTLRLVVLNSCHGSPADPTDPFAGAGTTLVRAGIPAVVAMRTTITDDGAITFARGFYESLAAAEPVEHAVSRARATMAAADSEVAGEWPVVALHLSSSVAAGLHPGPLPRLDEDVEFTVARPPGLRAERWETMLVLAHHGMVFIAADGSTIDQPTQVRQRVAGFFGSEPVTTSSQPSSLGLPRGAELVVVPDLPDHVDCDPPTAPLRWSGEVAEVRFLLRARSAALGTTVEGWLRVFCGPLVIAETALTLEVVADTWSGPADAEPTRAAAMVRYRRIFPCFAPEDAAVVEGVAAVAEALGDDYLDRVLQAERGDAPKGWLLPLIADADVFQLFWSRHSMVSSACRQQWEHAVATGRDGFVLPLYWEQPFPRAEGLPPPALETLRFALLPSSLAAAPPVPPPVATDVTGSMPPVPPAPQLPRPQPVEAAPPPGTMPTDAAPPPTSGRRTATPGRLGAASLVSALLAAGFIAIGWGPGIVPGTRGSVFDIIGLTLVGVAVVLAGLAVSARVRRRR
;
A
#
# COMPACT_ATOMS: atom_id res chain seq x y z
N MET A 1 13.81 -8.31 -3.25
CA MET A 1 15.07 -7.81 -2.66
C MET A 1 15.03 -8.07 -1.15
N ALA A 2 16.17 -8.31 -0.51
CA ALA A 2 16.23 -8.36 0.96
C ALA A 2 15.89 -6.97 1.53
N ALA A 3 15.18 -6.91 2.66
CA ALA A 3 14.87 -5.65 3.33
C ALA A 3 16.18 -4.91 3.69
N ARG A 4 16.18 -3.58 3.56
CA ARG A 4 17.37 -2.79 3.89
C ARG A 4 17.75 -2.95 5.35
N THR A 5 19.05 -3.10 5.61
CA THR A 5 19.61 -3.20 6.95
C THR A 5 20.25 -1.89 7.38
N TYR A 6 20.24 -1.63 8.69
CA TYR A 6 20.82 -0.44 9.29
C TYR A 6 21.79 -0.81 10.41
N LEU A 7 22.91 -0.11 10.47
CA LEU A 7 23.73 0.01 11.67
C LEU A 7 23.25 1.20 12.50
N ASP A 8 23.48 1.16 13.80
CA ASP A 8 22.94 2.14 14.74
C ASP A 8 23.97 3.19 15.17
N PHE A 9 23.55 4.45 15.16
CA PHE A 9 24.24 5.56 15.81
C PHE A 9 23.36 6.09 16.95
N ASP A 10 23.55 5.56 18.16
CA ASP A 10 22.71 5.85 19.33
C ASP A 10 23.28 7.02 20.14
N VAL A 11 22.51 8.09 20.25
CA VAL A 11 22.95 9.36 20.85
C VAL A 11 21.96 9.82 21.91
N VAL A 12 22.47 10.22 23.07
CA VAL A 12 21.72 10.94 24.10
C VAL A 12 22.05 12.43 24.03
N LEU A 13 20.99 13.23 24.07
CA LEU A 13 21.01 14.69 24.08
C LEU A 13 20.41 15.19 25.38
N THR A 14 21.21 15.83 26.23
CA THR A 14 20.75 16.38 27.51
C THR A 14 20.85 17.89 27.48
N ARG A 15 19.70 18.58 27.47
CA ARG A 15 19.65 20.05 27.50
C ARG A 15 19.66 20.58 28.93
N ARG A 16 20.46 21.62 29.19
CA ARG A 16 20.50 22.38 30.44
C ARG A 16 20.55 23.88 30.14
N GLY A 17 19.37 24.50 30.01
CA GLY A 17 19.27 25.89 29.55
C GLY A 17 19.75 26.03 28.10
N ASP A 18 20.82 26.78 27.89
CA ASP A 18 21.47 26.99 26.59
C ASP A 18 22.63 26.01 26.32
N ALA A 19 23.00 25.19 27.30
CA ALA A 19 23.98 24.13 27.13
C ALA A 19 23.29 22.84 26.63
N LEU A 20 24.00 22.11 25.75
CA LEU A 20 23.59 20.82 25.26
C LEU A 20 24.75 19.84 25.43
N ASP A 21 24.53 18.75 26.17
CA ASP A 21 25.49 17.65 26.28
C ASP A 21 25.12 16.57 25.26
N VAL A 22 26.10 16.12 24.47
CA VAL A 22 25.94 15.06 23.47
C VAL A 22 26.79 13.86 23.84
N ARG A 23 26.20 12.66 23.85
CA ARG A 23 26.92 11.42 24.13
C ARG A 23 26.51 10.29 23.19
N VAL A 24 27.47 9.69 22.49
CA VAL A 24 27.27 8.48 21.71
C VAL A 24 27.29 7.28 22.66
N LEU A 25 26.14 6.63 22.82
CA LEU A 25 26.00 5.42 23.64
C LEU A 25 26.49 4.17 22.94
N ARG A 26 26.29 4.10 21.62
CA ARG A 26 26.68 2.94 20.80
C ARG A 26 26.80 3.38 19.35
N SER A 27 27.88 2.97 18.69
CA SER A 27 28.01 3.10 17.24
C SER A 27 28.98 2.05 16.69
N PRO A 28 28.96 1.77 15.37
CA PRO A 28 30.00 0.98 14.72
C PRO A 28 31.42 1.46 15.01
N ALA A 29 31.63 2.77 15.17
CA ALA A 29 32.92 3.36 15.49
C ALA A 29 33.24 3.45 16.99
N GLY A 30 32.36 2.95 17.86
CA GLY A 30 32.50 2.99 19.31
C GLY A 30 31.74 4.14 19.98
N GLU A 31 31.99 4.32 21.28
CA GLU A 31 31.25 5.25 22.14
C GLU A 31 32.02 6.55 22.34
N THR A 32 31.37 7.56 22.93
CA THR A 32 32.02 8.79 23.40
C THR A 32 31.71 9.05 24.87
N GLY A 33 32.55 9.86 25.53
CA GLY A 33 32.12 10.57 26.74
C GLY A 33 31.05 11.63 26.42
N SER A 34 30.61 12.36 27.45
CA SER A 34 29.76 13.55 27.25
C SER A 34 30.60 14.66 26.61
N VAL A 35 30.13 15.18 25.49
CA VAL A 35 30.77 16.28 24.75
C VAL A 35 29.86 17.50 24.83
N ALA A 36 30.41 18.61 25.32
CA ALA A 36 29.67 19.85 25.46
C ALA A 36 29.40 20.49 24.09
N SER A 37 28.19 21.00 23.92
CA SER A 37 27.68 21.68 22.74
C SER A 37 26.73 22.80 23.17
N HIS A 38 26.18 23.51 22.18
CA HIS A 38 25.36 24.69 22.40
C HIS A 38 23.96 24.46 21.85
N TRP A 39 22.94 24.90 22.57
CA TRP A 39 21.56 24.84 22.11
C TRP A 39 21.37 25.76 20.88
N PRO A 40 20.90 25.24 19.74
CA PRO A 40 20.76 26.04 18.52
C PRO A 40 19.48 26.88 18.58
N ALA A 41 19.54 28.03 19.26
CA ALA A 41 18.38 28.91 19.47
C ALA A 41 17.70 29.35 18.16
N ILE A 42 18.46 29.49 17.05
CA ILE A 42 17.92 29.80 15.72
C ILE A 42 16.95 28.72 15.22
N ALA A 43 17.20 27.46 15.55
CA ALA A 43 16.34 26.35 15.16
C ALA A 43 15.08 26.26 16.03
N ALA A 44 15.11 26.81 17.25
CA ALA A 44 13.92 26.91 18.09
C ALA A 44 12.90 27.94 17.58
N GLN A 45 13.33 28.87 16.72
CA GLN A 45 12.47 29.86 16.06
C GLN A 45 11.99 29.39 14.68
N TRP A 46 12.38 28.20 14.25
CA TRP A 46 11.96 27.65 12.96
C TRP A 46 10.46 27.35 12.98
N SER A 47 9.80 27.55 11.84
CA SER A 47 8.39 27.22 11.64
C SER A 47 8.19 26.70 10.21
N PRO A 48 7.42 25.62 10.02
CA PRO A 48 7.16 25.08 8.70
C PRO A 48 6.28 26.01 7.88
N GLY A 49 6.62 26.18 6.59
CA GLY A 49 5.72 26.65 5.52
C GLY A 49 5.03 28.02 5.64
N ARG A 50 5.04 28.72 6.79
CA ARG A 50 4.27 29.97 7.00
C ARG A 50 5.14 31.17 7.35
N ARG A 51 5.24 32.11 6.42
CA ARG A 51 5.23 33.55 6.77
C ARG A 51 4.04 34.20 6.08
N GLY A 52 3.18 34.86 6.86
CA GLY A 52 1.94 35.46 6.38
C GLY A 52 2.16 36.58 5.33
N PRO A 53 1.07 37.10 4.73
CA PRO A 53 1.13 38.07 3.61
C PRO A 53 1.86 39.40 3.90
N GLN A 54 2.29 39.66 5.14
CA GLN A 54 3.00 40.87 5.54
C GLN A 54 4.52 40.82 5.24
N ASP A 55 5.13 39.64 5.09
CA ASP A 55 6.58 39.49 4.85
C ASP A 55 7.00 39.61 3.37
N ARG A 56 6.05 39.85 2.45
CA ARG A 56 6.31 40.12 1.02
C ARG A 56 7.07 41.42 0.73
N ARG A 57 7.42 42.22 1.75
CA ARG A 57 7.98 43.57 1.58
C ARG A 57 9.51 43.68 1.67
N LEU A 58 10.26 42.59 1.81
CA LEU A 58 11.73 42.63 1.82
C LEU A 58 12.32 41.71 0.72
N SER A 59 12.89 42.35 -0.30
CA SER A 59 13.63 41.81 -1.48
C SER A 59 12.81 41.14 -2.61
N PRO A 60 12.88 41.62 -3.88
CA PRO A 60 12.09 41.07 -5.01
C PRO A 60 12.70 39.89 -5.79
N ALA A 61 13.76 39.22 -5.32
CA ALA A 61 14.63 38.45 -6.23
C ALA A 61 14.64 36.91 -6.11
N ALA A 62 13.88 36.26 -5.22
CA ALA A 62 13.90 34.79 -5.09
C ALA A 62 12.50 34.19 -4.95
N ASP A 63 12.29 33.06 -5.63
CA ASP A 63 11.09 32.21 -5.54
C ASP A 63 10.84 31.78 -4.08
N PRO A 64 9.60 31.83 -3.57
CA PRO A 64 9.22 31.32 -2.24
C PRO A 64 9.78 29.92 -1.92
N ALA A 65 9.77 28.98 -2.88
CA ALA A 65 10.29 27.63 -2.66
C ALA A 65 11.79 27.63 -2.35
N THR A 66 12.56 28.39 -3.12
CA THR A 66 14.01 28.55 -2.92
C THR A 66 14.34 29.19 -1.57
N ARG A 67 13.47 30.08 -1.06
CA ARG A 67 13.65 30.71 0.26
C ARG A 67 13.41 29.76 1.42
N VAL A 68 12.35 28.95 1.35
CA VAL A 68 12.04 27.93 2.37
C VAL A 68 13.20 26.95 2.48
N ALA A 69 13.70 26.44 1.35
CA ALA A 69 14.84 25.52 1.32
C ALA A 69 16.12 26.12 1.95
N VAL A 70 16.37 27.42 1.75
CA VAL A 70 17.54 28.11 2.34
C VAL A 70 17.39 28.31 3.85
N ASP A 71 16.19 28.67 4.32
CA ASP A 71 15.91 28.82 5.76
C ASP A 71 15.99 27.45 6.47
N ASP A 72 15.48 26.39 5.85
CA ASP A 72 15.56 25.00 6.34
C ASP A 72 17.00 24.51 6.41
N ALA A 73 17.80 24.72 5.37
CA ALA A 73 19.21 24.33 5.37
C ALA A 73 20.02 25.08 6.44
N ARG A 74 19.71 26.36 6.68
CA ARG A 74 20.36 27.15 7.73
C ARG A 74 19.99 26.64 9.13
N ALA A 75 18.71 26.38 9.40
CA ALA A 75 18.27 25.81 10.66
C ALA A 75 18.87 24.40 10.86
N GLY A 76 18.81 23.58 9.82
CA GLY A 76 19.37 22.24 9.78
C GLY A 76 20.86 22.17 10.05
N ALA A 77 21.65 23.10 9.50
CA ALA A 77 23.09 23.18 9.73
C ALA A 77 23.40 23.55 11.20
N ALA A 78 22.59 24.40 11.82
CA ALA A 78 22.73 24.73 13.24
C ALA A 78 22.41 23.53 14.13
N ILE A 79 21.38 22.74 13.79
CA ILE A 79 21.04 21.49 14.49
C ILE A 79 22.17 20.46 14.30
N PHE A 80 22.72 20.34 13.10
CA PHE A 80 23.83 19.43 12.81
C PHE A 80 25.07 19.77 13.63
N ALA A 81 25.46 21.05 13.66
CA ALA A 81 26.57 21.51 14.48
C ALA A 81 26.34 21.25 15.97
N ALA A 82 25.10 21.39 16.45
CA ALA A 82 24.75 21.09 17.83
C ALA A 82 24.86 19.58 18.16
N LEU A 83 24.41 18.70 17.24
CA LEU A 83 24.46 17.24 17.40
C LEU A 83 25.85 16.64 17.20
N MET A 84 26.70 17.25 16.37
CA MET A 84 27.96 16.67 15.93
C MET A 84 29.19 17.48 16.41
N PRO A 85 29.39 17.71 17.72
CA PRO A 85 30.60 18.37 18.21
C PRO A 85 31.82 17.45 18.14
N ASP A 86 32.96 17.97 17.68
CA ASP A 86 34.30 17.37 17.78
C ASP A 86 34.34 15.84 17.55
N SER A 87 34.53 15.07 18.63
CA SER A 87 34.67 13.61 18.60
C SER A 87 33.40 12.87 18.17
N VAL A 88 32.21 13.46 18.33
CA VAL A 88 30.94 12.89 17.87
C VAL A 88 30.89 12.87 16.35
N LEU A 89 31.32 13.96 15.69
CA LEU A 89 31.39 14.02 14.22
C LEU A 89 32.35 12.96 13.65
N VAL A 90 33.50 12.78 14.29
CA VAL A 90 34.48 11.74 13.89
C VAL A 90 33.84 10.35 13.96
N ARG A 91 33.14 10.02 15.06
CA ARG A 91 32.45 8.73 15.21
C ARG A 91 31.31 8.56 14.20
N PHE A 92 30.58 9.63 13.91
CA PHE A 92 29.53 9.62 12.90
C PHE A 92 30.08 9.29 11.52
N ARG A 93 31.13 10.00 11.07
CA ARG A 93 31.79 9.77 9.77
C ARG A 93 32.37 8.36 9.65
N GLU A 94 33.09 7.89 10.68
CA GLU A 94 33.64 6.52 10.70
C GLU A 94 32.52 5.46 10.68
N SER A 95 31.42 5.68 11.41
CA SER A 95 30.28 4.77 11.41
C SER A 95 29.57 4.73 10.07
N ALA A 96 29.44 5.88 9.40
CA ALA A 96 28.84 5.98 8.07
C ALA A 96 29.67 5.24 7.02
N SER A 97 31.01 5.32 7.08
CA SER A 97 31.91 4.53 6.21
C SER A 97 31.70 3.04 6.42
N ARG A 98 31.70 2.57 7.69
CA ARG A 98 31.50 1.15 8.03
C ARG A 98 30.14 0.63 7.58
N ALA A 99 29.08 1.43 7.72
CA ALA A 99 27.75 1.09 7.22
C ALA A 99 27.76 0.94 5.69
N ALA A 100 28.35 1.91 4.97
CA ALA A 100 28.45 1.86 3.52
C ALA A 100 29.28 0.66 3.01
N GLU A 101 30.40 0.35 3.65
CA GLU A 101 31.24 -0.83 3.37
C GLU A 101 30.47 -2.14 3.58
N ALA A 102 29.56 -2.18 4.56
CA ALA A 102 28.68 -3.32 4.83
C ALA A 102 27.42 -3.36 3.94
N GLY A 103 27.23 -2.38 3.03
CA GLY A 103 26.02 -2.26 2.22
C GLY A 103 24.76 -1.88 3.02
N ALA A 104 24.92 -1.37 4.24
CA ALA A 104 23.86 -0.97 5.16
C ALA A 104 23.70 0.56 5.22
N GLY A 105 22.55 1.04 5.72
CA GLY A 105 22.38 2.42 6.15
C GLY A 105 22.92 2.67 7.56
N LEU A 106 23.03 3.94 7.97
CA LEU A 106 23.33 4.33 9.35
C LEU A 106 22.14 5.05 9.96
N ARG A 107 21.41 4.39 10.86
CA ARG A 107 20.25 4.97 11.55
C ARG A 107 20.69 5.82 12.73
N LEU A 108 20.28 7.09 12.74
CA LEU A 108 20.51 8.01 13.86
C LEU A 108 19.38 7.87 14.87
N MET A 109 19.68 7.29 16.04
CA MET A 109 18.72 7.14 17.13
C MET A 109 18.96 8.20 18.18
N LEU A 110 18.01 9.11 18.34
CA LEU A 110 18.11 10.28 19.22
C LEU A 110 17.27 10.07 20.47
N ARG A 111 17.90 10.10 21.63
CA ARG A 111 17.27 10.11 22.96
C ARG A 111 17.37 11.51 23.53
N PHE A 112 16.29 11.97 24.15
CA PHE A 112 16.20 13.36 24.63
C PHE A 112 15.98 13.43 26.13
N GLU A 113 16.71 14.33 26.78
CA GLU A 113 16.57 14.70 28.18
C GLU A 113 16.54 16.23 28.31
N GLY A 114 15.87 16.74 29.34
CA GLY A 114 15.87 18.18 29.64
C GLY A 114 15.18 19.06 28.59
N GLY A 115 14.26 18.51 27.79
CA GLY A 115 13.54 19.25 26.75
C GLY A 115 14.33 19.43 25.45
N ALA A 116 15.32 18.57 25.19
CA ALA A 116 16.09 18.59 23.95
C ALA A 116 15.26 18.17 22.71
N ASP A 117 14.12 17.52 22.89
CA ASP A 117 13.20 17.04 21.86
C ASP A 117 12.43 18.15 21.13
N ALA A 118 12.45 19.38 21.64
CA ALA A 118 11.69 20.50 21.09
C ALA A 118 12.11 20.95 19.66
N LEU A 119 13.29 20.53 19.18
CA LEU A 119 13.80 20.92 17.86
C LEU A 119 13.37 19.97 16.74
N PRO A 120 13.31 20.45 15.48
CA PRO A 120 13.21 19.60 14.28
C PRO A 120 14.51 18.90 13.99
N TRP A 121 14.87 17.89 14.79
CA TRP A 121 16.04 17.06 14.54
C TRP A 121 15.99 16.37 13.16
N GLU A 122 14.81 16.23 12.59
CA GLU A 122 14.59 15.77 11.22
C GLU A 122 15.23 16.70 10.17
N LEU A 123 15.40 18.01 10.46
CA LEU A 123 16.07 18.98 9.59
C LEU A 123 17.60 18.85 9.53
N LEU A 124 18.22 17.90 10.23
CA LEU A 124 19.67 17.72 10.23
C LEU A 124 20.26 17.84 8.82
N HIS A 125 20.99 18.93 8.59
CA HIS A 125 21.59 19.25 7.29
C HIS A 125 23.10 19.27 7.45
N ASP A 126 23.75 18.34 6.75
CA ASP A 126 25.20 18.24 6.73
C ASP A 126 25.78 19.33 5.80
N PRO A 127 26.53 20.31 6.34
CA PRO A 127 27.06 21.41 5.54
C PRO A 127 28.20 20.98 4.60
N GLU A 128 28.83 19.83 4.83
CA GLU A 128 29.93 19.33 4.00
C GLU A 128 29.42 18.62 2.75
N THR A 129 28.38 17.78 2.91
CA THR A 129 27.76 17.04 1.80
C THR A 129 26.59 17.77 1.17
N HIS A 130 26.10 18.85 1.80
CA HIS A 130 24.89 19.58 1.40
C HIS A 130 23.64 18.69 1.32
N THR A 131 23.48 17.78 2.29
CA THR A 131 22.37 16.83 2.33
C THR A 131 21.59 16.92 3.64
N PHE A 132 20.27 16.88 3.54
CA PHE A 132 19.40 16.63 4.69
C PHE A 132 19.39 15.14 5.03
N LEU A 133 19.87 14.79 6.22
CA LEU A 133 19.91 13.40 6.67
C LEU A 133 18.49 12.82 6.83
N GLY A 134 17.53 13.63 7.26
CA GLY A 134 16.13 13.23 7.42
C GLY A 134 15.39 12.93 6.11
N LEU A 135 15.97 13.29 4.95
CA LEU A 135 15.46 12.98 3.61
C LEU A 135 16.15 11.78 2.96
N ASP A 136 17.36 11.39 3.41
CA ASP A 136 18.09 10.24 2.85
C ASP A 136 17.63 8.95 3.57
N PRO A 137 17.01 7.98 2.88
CA PRO A 137 16.62 6.72 3.49
C PRO A 137 17.80 5.88 3.98
N ARG A 138 19.05 6.22 3.64
CA ARG A 138 20.26 5.58 4.22
C ARG A 138 20.63 6.14 5.59
N THR A 139 20.12 7.31 5.96
CA THR A 139 20.40 7.94 7.26
C THR A 139 19.13 8.31 8.02
N PRO A 140 18.22 7.36 8.29
CA PRO A 140 16.97 7.68 8.95
C PRO A 140 17.21 8.25 10.35
N VAL A 141 16.51 9.34 10.65
CA VAL A 141 16.52 10.02 11.96
C VAL A 141 15.29 9.58 12.74
N VAL A 142 15.51 8.91 13.88
CA VAL A 142 14.46 8.35 14.73
C VAL A 142 14.57 8.86 16.16
N ARG A 143 13.43 9.15 16.78
CA ARG A 143 13.33 9.54 18.19
C ARG A 143 13.12 8.30 19.04
N ARG A 144 14.02 8.02 19.98
CA ARG A 144 13.98 6.79 20.81
C ARG A 144 13.56 7.10 22.23
N THR A 145 12.58 6.36 22.73
CA THR A 145 12.10 6.47 24.12
C THR A 145 12.38 5.20 24.89
N GLU A 146 12.94 5.32 26.08
CA GLU A 146 13.14 4.17 26.98
C GLU A 146 11.82 3.71 27.60
N THR A 147 11.56 2.41 27.50
CA THR A 147 10.35 1.74 27.96
C THR A 147 10.72 0.38 28.58
N ALA A 148 9.88 -0.12 29.49
CA ALA A 148 10.00 -1.51 29.92
C ALA A 148 9.76 -2.42 28.71
N THR A 149 10.59 -3.46 28.54
CA THR A 149 10.52 -4.35 27.39
C THR A 149 9.13 -5.01 27.32
N ARG A 150 8.33 -4.62 26.33
CA ARG A 150 7.20 -5.42 25.85
C ARG A 150 7.70 -6.15 24.62
N GLU A 151 7.92 -7.46 24.73
CA GLU A 151 8.05 -8.28 23.52
C GLU A 151 6.72 -8.18 22.78
N PRO A 152 6.70 -7.80 21.48
CA PRO A 152 5.50 -7.92 20.69
C PRO A 152 5.01 -9.36 20.83
N ALA A 153 3.72 -9.55 21.14
CA ALA A 153 3.14 -10.87 21.04
C ALA A 153 3.42 -11.36 19.61
N SER A 154 4.11 -12.49 19.47
CA SER A 154 4.27 -13.13 18.16
C SER A 154 2.88 -13.59 17.74
N GLY A 155 2.17 -12.72 17.03
CA GLY A 155 0.88 -13.06 16.45
C GLY A 155 1.08 -14.28 15.55
N THR A 156 0.25 -15.30 15.75
CA THR A 156 0.24 -16.52 14.93
C THR A 156 -0.38 -16.28 13.55
N ASP A 157 -1.02 -15.13 13.36
CA ASP A 157 -1.60 -14.69 12.09
C ASP A 157 -0.66 -13.69 11.41
N GLU A 158 -0.22 -13.99 10.18
CA GLU A 158 0.60 -13.07 9.38
C GLU A 158 -0.29 -12.10 8.58
N ARG A 159 -1.62 -12.24 8.65
CA ARG A 159 -2.55 -11.24 8.12
C ARG A 159 -2.39 -9.94 8.90
N VAL A 160 -2.05 -8.88 8.18
CA VAL A 160 -1.91 -7.55 8.75
C VAL A 160 -3.21 -6.78 8.59
N ARG A 161 -3.72 -6.28 9.70
CA ARG A 161 -4.96 -5.49 9.77
C ARG A 161 -4.63 -4.03 10.00
N VAL A 162 -5.09 -3.17 9.09
CA VAL A 162 -4.93 -1.71 9.16
C VAL A 162 -6.28 -1.09 9.50
N LEU A 163 -6.41 -0.55 10.70
CA LEU A 163 -7.59 0.22 11.11
C LEU A 163 -7.37 1.69 10.77
N VAL A 164 -8.13 2.22 9.82
CA VAL A 164 -8.17 3.64 9.46
C VAL A 164 -9.35 4.29 10.19
N ALA A 165 -9.05 5.11 11.19
CA ALA A 165 -10.03 5.84 11.97
C ALA A 165 -10.15 7.28 11.45
N VAL A 166 -11.30 7.60 10.86
CA VAL A 166 -11.61 8.92 10.30
C VAL A 166 -12.45 9.71 11.29
N SER A 167 -11.99 10.91 11.64
CA SER A 167 -12.73 11.82 12.53
C SER A 167 -12.83 13.22 11.92
N SER A 168 -14.04 13.57 11.50
CA SER A 168 -14.39 14.89 10.96
C SER A 168 -15.64 15.43 11.66
N PRO A 169 -15.57 15.72 12.98
CA PRO A 169 -16.73 16.11 13.78
C PRO A 169 -17.33 17.44 13.33
N VAL A 170 -18.62 17.63 13.59
CA VAL A 170 -19.29 18.91 13.31
C VAL A 170 -18.59 20.04 14.07
N GLY A 171 -18.26 21.11 13.34
CA GLY A 171 -17.60 22.31 13.90
C GLY A 171 -16.09 22.36 13.71
N THR A 172 -15.47 21.36 13.09
CA THR A 172 -14.07 21.44 12.62
C THR A 172 -13.98 21.82 11.15
N ALA A 173 -12.78 22.22 10.70
CA ALA A 173 -12.53 22.40 9.27
C ALA A 173 -12.73 21.06 8.55
N PRO A 174 -13.32 21.05 7.33
CA PRO A 174 -13.47 19.82 6.57
C PRO A 174 -12.10 19.26 6.21
N LEU A 175 -11.96 17.94 6.27
CA LEU A 175 -10.78 17.19 5.86
C LEU A 175 -11.07 16.47 4.54
N ASP A 176 -10.08 16.40 3.66
CA ASP A 176 -10.09 15.50 2.49
C ASP A 176 -9.73 14.05 2.89
N ALA A 177 -10.42 13.53 3.92
CA ALA A 177 -10.15 12.22 4.50
C ALA A 177 -10.39 11.07 3.51
N GLU A 178 -11.32 11.27 2.57
CA GLU A 178 -11.63 10.28 1.54
C GLU A 178 -10.45 10.07 0.60
N ARG A 179 -9.82 11.15 0.12
CA ARG A 179 -8.67 11.06 -0.76
C ARG A 179 -7.45 10.48 -0.06
N GLU A 180 -7.32 10.68 1.26
CA GLU A 180 -6.32 10.01 2.06
C GLU A 180 -6.59 8.51 2.20
N ARG A 181 -7.84 8.13 2.51
CA ARG A 181 -8.28 6.72 2.63
C ARG A 181 -8.08 5.96 1.32
N GLU A 182 -8.53 6.52 0.20
CA GLU A 182 -8.31 5.99 -1.15
C GLU A 182 -6.81 5.85 -1.42
N SER A 183 -6.02 6.86 -1.06
CA SER A 183 -4.57 6.81 -1.24
C SER A 183 -3.95 5.63 -0.49
N ILE A 184 -4.33 5.38 0.77
CA ILE A 184 -3.84 4.25 1.57
C ILE A 184 -4.27 2.93 0.92
N ALA A 185 -5.55 2.79 0.56
CA ALA A 185 -6.09 1.60 -0.07
C ALA A 185 -5.32 1.24 -1.34
N GLU A 186 -5.13 2.19 -2.27
CA GLU A 186 -4.39 2.00 -3.51
C GLU A 186 -2.96 1.46 -3.29
N ARG A 187 -2.24 1.93 -2.26
CA ARG A 187 -0.82 1.52 -2.03
C ARG A 187 -0.73 0.18 -1.34
N LEU A 188 -1.72 -0.17 -0.54
CA LEU A 188 -1.82 -1.47 0.12
C LEU A 188 -2.45 -2.52 -0.78
N ALA A 189 -3.09 -2.10 -1.87
CA ALA A 189 -3.77 -2.96 -2.79
C ALA A 189 -2.90 -4.10 -3.30
N PRO A 190 -1.60 -3.98 -3.65
CA PRO A 190 -0.78 -5.13 -4.04
C PRO A 190 -0.59 -6.21 -2.96
N LEU A 191 -0.79 -5.88 -1.68
CA LEU A 191 -0.54 -6.76 -0.54
C LEU A 191 -1.77 -7.46 0.02
N ALA A 192 -2.96 -7.12 -0.47
CA ALA A 192 -4.15 -7.73 0.05
C ALA A 192 -4.52 -9.10 -0.58
N PRO A 193 -3.88 -9.69 -1.64
CA PRO A 193 -4.40 -10.93 -2.23
C PRO A 193 -4.32 -12.08 -1.23
N GLY A 194 -5.31 -12.96 -1.23
CA GLY A 194 -5.45 -14.02 -0.24
C GLY A 194 -5.62 -13.48 1.19
N GLY A 195 -5.93 -12.18 1.33
CA GLY A 195 -6.10 -11.48 2.58
C GLY A 195 -4.83 -11.36 3.42
N ALA A 196 -3.66 -11.17 2.82
CA ALA A 196 -2.46 -10.90 3.63
C ALA A 196 -2.48 -9.51 4.30
N VAL A 197 -3.17 -8.53 3.70
CA VAL A 197 -3.52 -7.25 4.33
C VAL A 197 -5.03 -7.06 4.25
N THR A 198 -5.64 -6.53 5.31
CA THR A 198 -7.02 -6.05 5.27
C THR A 198 -7.10 -4.64 5.85
N ILE A 199 -7.96 -3.80 5.29
CA ILE A 199 -8.16 -2.42 5.72
C ILE A 199 -9.58 -2.32 6.27
N ASP A 200 -9.68 -1.94 7.55
CA ASP A 200 -10.94 -1.67 8.22
C ASP A 200 -11.06 -0.15 8.39
N VAL A 201 -12.20 0.42 7.98
CA VAL A 201 -12.45 1.87 8.07
C VAL A 201 -13.48 2.12 9.15
N LEU A 202 -13.12 2.94 10.13
CA LEU A 202 -14.04 3.46 11.13
C LEU A 202 -14.35 4.91 10.80
N GLU A 203 -15.52 5.12 10.20
CA GLU A 203 -16.13 6.45 10.05
C GLU A 203 -16.59 6.99 11.40
N ASP A 204 -16.63 8.31 11.54
CA ASP A 204 -17.03 8.99 12.77
C ASP A 204 -16.34 8.41 14.01
N ALA A 205 -15.00 8.41 14.00
CA ALA A 205 -14.19 7.77 15.03
C ALA A 205 -14.37 8.40 16.42
N SER A 206 -15.19 7.75 17.24
CA SER A 206 -15.32 8.00 18.67
C SER A 206 -14.34 7.14 19.46
N LEU A 207 -14.00 7.53 20.69
CA LEU A 207 -13.09 6.74 21.53
C LEU A 207 -13.65 5.32 21.81
N ASP A 208 -14.96 5.22 22.02
CA ASP A 208 -15.62 3.93 22.26
C ASP A 208 -15.71 3.11 20.97
N GLY A 209 -15.90 3.76 19.81
CA GLY A 209 -15.84 3.10 18.50
C GLY A 209 -14.45 2.53 18.21
N ILE A 210 -13.39 3.30 18.49
CA ILE A 210 -12.00 2.83 18.37
C ILE A 210 -11.77 1.62 19.28
N ARG A 211 -12.23 1.68 20.55
CA ARG A 211 -12.12 0.55 21.48
C ARG A 211 -12.84 -0.68 20.94
N ALA A 212 -14.10 -0.54 20.51
CA ALA A 212 -14.89 -1.65 19.99
C ALA A 212 -14.26 -2.27 18.74
N ALA A 213 -13.70 -1.47 17.84
CA ALA A 213 -13.00 -1.96 16.65
C ALA A 213 -11.76 -2.78 17.01
N LEU A 214 -10.95 -2.30 17.96
CA LEU A 214 -9.76 -3.01 18.45
C LEU A 214 -10.09 -4.30 19.22
N GLU A 215 -11.24 -4.34 19.91
CA GLU A 215 -11.75 -5.54 20.59
C GLU A 215 -12.34 -6.56 19.61
N ALA A 216 -12.92 -6.10 18.50
CA ALA A 216 -13.56 -6.96 17.51
C ALA A 216 -12.56 -7.72 16.63
N ALA A 217 -11.39 -7.12 16.35
CA ALA A 217 -10.38 -7.74 15.49
C ALA A 217 -8.94 -7.33 15.88
N GLU A 218 -8.01 -8.28 15.76
CA GLU A 218 -6.58 -8.02 15.94
C GLU A 218 -6.11 -6.94 14.97
N THR A 219 -5.68 -5.80 15.50
CA THR A 219 -5.19 -4.66 14.71
C THR A 219 -3.67 -4.56 14.80
N HIS A 220 -3.03 -4.29 13.67
CA HIS A 220 -1.57 -4.25 13.55
C HIS A 220 -1.06 -2.84 13.26
N VAL A 221 -1.82 -2.09 12.46
CA VAL A 221 -1.57 -0.67 12.17
C VAL A 221 -2.83 0.11 12.49
N PHE A 222 -2.70 1.18 13.27
CA PHE A 222 -3.77 2.14 13.49
C PHE A 222 -3.38 3.46 12.83
N HIS A 223 -4.21 3.93 11.90
CA HIS A 223 -4.03 5.20 11.21
C HIS A 223 -5.18 6.13 11.58
N TYR A 224 -4.87 7.28 12.17
CA TYR A 224 -5.85 8.30 12.51
C TYR A 224 -5.80 9.45 11.51
N ILE A 225 -6.95 9.74 10.90
CA ILE A 225 -7.19 10.90 10.04
C ILE A 225 -8.12 11.85 10.80
N GLY A 226 -7.62 12.99 11.24
CA GLY A 226 -8.44 13.92 12.02
C GLY A 226 -7.66 15.11 12.55
N HIS A 227 -8.35 16.01 13.25
CA HIS A 227 -7.70 17.19 13.83
C HIS A 227 -7.06 16.90 15.20
N GLY A 228 -6.03 17.68 15.53
CA GLY A 228 -5.40 17.74 16.85
C GLY A 228 -5.51 19.15 17.45
N THR A 229 -5.62 19.25 18.77
CA THR A 229 -5.61 20.52 19.49
C THR A 229 -5.06 20.36 20.92
N LEU A 230 -5.14 21.43 21.70
CA LEU A 230 -4.92 21.38 23.14
C LEU A 230 -6.27 21.36 23.86
N ASP A 231 -6.37 20.53 24.89
CA ASP A 231 -7.48 20.58 25.83
C ASP A 231 -7.44 21.87 26.65
N ARG A 232 -8.43 22.05 27.51
CA ARG A 232 -8.53 23.23 28.39
C ARG A 232 -7.37 23.38 29.38
N ASN A 233 -6.58 22.32 29.57
CA ASN A 233 -5.43 22.27 30.46
C ASN A 233 -4.09 22.39 29.70
N GLY A 234 -4.12 22.66 28.40
CA GLY A 234 -2.91 22.74 27.57
C GLY A 234 -2.32 21.38 27.21
N ARG A 235 -3.04 20.28 27.43
CA ARG A 235 -2.60 18.93 27.06
C ARG A 235 -3.00 18.60 25.64
N THR A 236 -2.16 17.84 24.96
CA THR A 236 -2.38 17.36 23.61
C THR A 236 -3.62 16.47 23.53
N ALA A 237 -4.54 16.83 22.63
CA ALA A 237 -5.81 16.16 22.42
C ALA A 237 -6.13 15.99 20.92
N LEU A 238 -6.90 14.96 20.60
CA LEU A 238 -7.44 14.69 19.27
C LEU A 238 -8.93 15.05 19.22
N ALA A 239 -9.36 15.57 18.08
CA ALA A 239 -10.76 15.86 17.80
C ALA A 239 -11.48 14.59 17.35
N LEU A 240 -12.06 13.86 18.29
CA LEU A 240 -12.89 12.69 18.01
C LEU A 240 -14.37 13.09 17.85
N THR A 241 -15.19 12.16 17.40
CA THR A 241 -16.65 12.29 17.41
C THR A 241 -17.24 11.77 18.72
N ASP A 242 -18.38 12.31 19.14
CA ASP A 242 -19.27 11.65 20.08
C ASP A 242 -20.35 10.81 19.36
N SER A 243 -21.28 10.21 20.11
CA SER A 243 -22.39 9.42 19.56
C SER A 243 -23.36 10.20 18.65
N GLN A 244 -23.23 11.52 18.57
CA GLN A 244 -24.02 12.43 17.73
C GLN A 244 -23.17 13.09 16.63
N GLY A 245 -21.95 12.63 16.39
CA GLY A 245 -21.02 13.20 15.41
C GLY A 245 -20.48 14.58 15.80
N GLN A 246 -20.65 15.01 17.05
CA GLN A 246 -20.15 16.31 17.53
C GLN A 246 -18.71 16.20 18.01
N LEU A 247 -18.03 17.36 18.08
CA LEU A 247 -16.66 17.45 18.55
C LEU A 247 -16.52 16.97 20.01
N SER A 248 -15.75 15.91 20.20
CA SER A 248 -15.33 15.38 21.48
C SER A 248 -13.80 15.36 21.56
N LEU A 249 -13.22 16.33 22.27
CA LEU A 249 -11.77 16.38 22.49
C LEU A 249 -11.33 15.30 23.49
N ARG A 250 -10.44 14.39 23.06
CA ARG A 250 -9.87 13.34 23.90
C ARG A 250 -8.36 13.45 23.98
N THR A 251 -7.77 13.30 25.16
CA THR A 251 -6.32 13.45 25.31
C THR A 251 -5.57 12.26 24.74
N VAL A 252 -4.32 12.48 24.35
CA VAL A 252 -3.46 11.38 23.85
C VAL A 252 -3.33 10.27 24.89
N ASP A 253 -3.33 10.58 26.18
CA ASP A 253 -3.35 9.57 27.26
C ASP A 253 -4.58 8.66 27.21
N GLU A 254 -5.77 9.22 26.93
CA GLU A 254 -7.01 8.42 26.85
C GLU A 254 -6.99 7.49 25.62
N LEU A 255 -6.45 7.99 24.50
CA LEU A 255 -6.23 7.16 23.32
C LEU A 255 -5.18 6.08 23.60
N ALA A 256 -4.11 6.43 24.32
CA ALA A 256 -3.04 5.51 24.68
C ALA A 256 -3.56 4.33 25.50
N ASP A 257 -4.45 4.58 26.47
CA ASP A 257 -5.09 3.53 27.28
C ASP A 257 -5.89 2.55 26.41
N VAL A 258 -6.62 3.06 25.41
CA VAL A 258 -7.38 2.24 24.46
C VAL A 258 -6.45 1.46 23.54
N LEU A 259 -5.46 2.10 22.93
CA LEU A 259 -4.52 1.46 22.00
C LEU A 259 -3.61 0.43 22.70
N ALA A 260 -3.19 0.68 23.94
CA ALA A 260 -2.32 -0.23 24.69
C ALA A 260 -2.97 -1.58 25.04
N SER A 261 -4.32 -1.62 25.02
CA SER A 261 -5.09 -2.86 25.17
C SER A 261 -4.96 -3.80 23.95
N ALA A 262 -4.67 -3.26 22.77
CA ALA A 262 -4.45 -4.02 21.55
C ALA A 262 -3.02 -4.58 21.50
N GLY A 263 -2.85 -5.81 22.00
CA GLY A 263 -1.53 -6.44 22.13
C GLY A 263 -0.78 -6.74 20.82
N THR A 264 -1.48 -6.74 19.69
CA THR A 264 -0.95 -6.98 18.34
C THR A 264 -0.49 -5.70 17.62
N LEU A 265 -0.78 -4.52 18.18
CA LEU A 265 -0.51 -3.23 17.54
C LEU A 265 0.99 -2.99 17.40
N ARG A 266 1.46 -2.78 16.16
CA ARG A 266 2.87 -2.61 15.82
C ARG A 266 3.21 -1.16 15.46
N LEU A 267 2.25 -0.46 14.86
CA LEU A 267 2.44 0.89 14.36
C LEU A 267 1.19 1.75 14.58
N VAL A 268 1.40 2.97 15.05
CA VAL A 268 0.40 4.03 15.04
C VAL A 268 0.85 5.17 14.14
N VAL A 269 -0.05 5.66 13.28
CA VAL A 269 0.16 6.86 12.47
C VAL A 269 -0.88 7.89 12.90
N LEU A 270 -0.43 8.99 13.49
CA LEU A 270 -1.29 10.11 13.85
C LEU A 270 -1.15 11.20 12.80
N ASN A 271 -2.00 11.16 11.77
CA ASN A 271 -2.06 12.22 10.77
C ASN A 271 -3.04 13.30 11.23
N SER A 272 -2.59 14.07 12.23
CA SER A 272 -3.42 15.08 12.86
C SER A 272 -2.69 16.40 13.08
N CYS A 273 -3.31 17.48 12.63
CA CYS A 273 -2.75 18.84 12.61
C CYS A 273 -3.24 19.66 13.80
N HIS A 274 -2.45 20.64 14.25
CA HIS A 274 -2.98 21.75 15.04
C HIS A 274 -3.68 22.79 14.15
N GLY A 275 -4.75 23.41 14.67
CA GLY A 275 -5.49 24.51 14.04
C GLY A 275 -5.67 25.72 14.97
N SER A 276 -4.60 26.23 15.59
CA SER A 276 -4.65 27.56 16.24
C SER A 276 -3.26 28.24 16.30
N PRO A 277 -3.16 29.56 16.04
CA PRO A 277 -1.93 30.31 16.21
C PRO A 277 -1.86 30.90 17.64
N ALA A 278 -1.01 30.33 18.51
CA ALA A 278 -0.26 31.00 19.59
C ALA A 278 -0.02 30.10 20.82
N ASP A 279 1.13 29.42 20.88
CA ASP A 279 1.97 29.30 22.09
C ASP A 279 3.37 28.74 21.70
N PRO A 280 4.53 29.28 22.16
CA PRO A 280 5.87 28.85 21.74
C PRO A 280 6.38 27.54 22.38
N THR A 281 5.60 26.91 23.26
CA THR A 281 5.93 25.60 23.82
C THR A 281 5.12 24.54 23.09
N ASP A 282 5.74 23.84 22.16
CA ASP A 282 5.15 22.77 21.33
C ASP A 282 4.67 21.57 22.19
N PRO A 283 3.36 21.41 22.44
CA PRO A 283 2.84 20.35 23.31
C PRO A 283 2.72 18.99 22.58
N PHE A 284 2.76 18.98 21.25
CA PHE A 284 2.64 17.77 20.43
C PHE A 284 3.97 17.00 20.30
N ALA A 285 5.10 17.61 20.66
CA ALA A 285 6.36 16.90 20.88
C ALA A 285 6.19 15.67 21.81
N GLY A 286 5.15 15.68 22.67
CA GLY A 286 4.82 14.59 23.58
C GLY A 286 3.92 13.48 23.03
N ALA A 287 3.19 13.65 21.92
CA ALA A 287 2.18 12.66 21.49
C ALA A 287 2.81 11.30 21.15
N GLY A 288 3.82 11.30 20.29
CA GLY A 288 4.56 10.09 19.92
C GLY A 288 5.25 9.44 21.12
N THR A 289 5.85 10.25 22.00
CA THR A 289 6.49 9.78 23.23
C THR A 289 5.48 9.15 24.21
N THR A 290 4.28 9.72 24.33
CA THR A 290 3.20 9.22 25.20
C THR A 290 2.73 7.85 24.75
N LEU A 291 2.45 7.70 23.46
CA LEU A 291 2.02 6.43 22.88
C LEU A 291 3.11 5.34 22.97
N VAL A 292 4.37 5.69 22.71
CA VAL A 292 5.48 4.75 22.89
C VAL A 292 5.62 4.33 24.36
N ARG A 293 5.48 5.25 25.32
CA ARG A 293 5.50 4.94 26.76
C ARG A 293 4.34 4.05 27.20
N ALA A 294 3.20 4.12 26.51
CA ALA A 294 2.07 3.21 26.71
C ALA A 294 2.32 1.80 26.15
N GLY A 295 3.47 1.56 25.52
CA GLY A 295 3.89 0.25 25.04
C GLY A 295 3.70 0.02 23.55
N ILE A 296 3.34 1.06 22.78
CA ILE A 296 3.24 0.97 21.32
C ILE A 296 4.65 0.92 20.71
N PRO A 297 4.98 -0.06 19.85
CA PRO A 297 6.35 -0.22 19.35
C PRO A 297 6.87 0.94 18.49
N ALA A 298 6.05 1.43 17.57
CA ALA A 298 6.39 2.51 16.65
C ALA A 298 5.23 3.49 16.47
N VAL A 299 5.54 4.79 16.45
CA VAL A 299 4.55 5.86 16.28
C VAL A 299 5.09 6.90 15.32
N VAL A 300 4.35 7.17 14.24
CA VAL A 300 4.53 8.36 13.42
C VAL A 300 3.59 9.43 13.93
N ALA A 301 4.12 10.60 14.28
CA ALA A 301 3.34 11.73 14.76
C ALA A 301 3.76 13.02 14.06
N MET A 302 2.78 13.88 13.81
CA MET A 302 3.03 15.23 13.32
C MET A 302 3.39 16.15 14.49
N ARG A 303 4.49 16.89 14.36
CA ARG A 303 4.97 17.83 15.39
C ARG A 303 4.19 19.13 15.42
N THR A 304 3.55 19.50 14.32
CA THR A 304 2.80 20.75 14.16
C THR A 304 1.82 20.61 12.99
N THR A 305 1.29 21.72 12.48
CA THR A 305 0.28 21.74 11.42
C THR A 305 0.85 21.15 10.13
N ILE A 306 0.14 20.18 9.54
CA ILE A 306 0.34 19.70 8.18
C ILE A 306 -0.92 20.05 7.36
N THR A 307 -0.78 20.28 6.07
CA THR A 307 -1.93 20.47 5.17
C THR A 307 -2.54 19.12 4.78
N ASP A 308 -3.79 19.08 4.32
CA ASP A 308 -4.39 17.86 3.76
C ASP A 308 -3.54 17.31 2.60
N ASP A 309 -3.05 18.19 1.71
CA ASP A 309 -2.16 17.81 0.62
C ASP A 309 -0.83 17.24 1.14
N GLY A 310 -0.29 17.79 2.23
CA GLY A 310 0.90 17.28 2.90
C GLY A 310 0.69 15.92 3.56
N ALA A 311 -0.43 15.76 4.28
CA ALA A 311 -0.87 14.52 4.92
C ALA A 311 -1.05 13.39 3.90
N ILE A 312 -1.73 13.67 2.79
CA ILE A 312 -1.97 12.72 1.71
C ILE A 312 -0.67 12.39 0.96
N THR A 313 0.19 13.38 0.74
CA THR A 313 1.52 13.18 0.12
C THR A 313 2.43 12.32 1.01
N PHE A 314 2.37 12.55 2.33
CA PHE A 314 3.04 11.70 3.32
C PHE A 314 2.50 10.27 3.25
N ALA A 315 1.18 10.07 3.40
CA ALA A 315 0.54 8.76 3.38
C ALA A 315 0.89 7.97 2.11
N ARG A 316 0.86 8.63 0.94
CA ARG A 316 1.29 8.05 -0.35
C ARG A 316 2.70 7.47 -0.28
N GLY A 317 3.70 8.31 0.02
CA GLY A 317 5.10 7.86 0.04
C GLY A 317 5.38 6.85 1.16
N PHE A 318 4.68 6.99 2.29
CA PHE A 318 4.83 6.12 3.45
C PHE A 318 4.29 4.71 3.18
N TYR A 319 3.03 4.59 2.76
CA TYR A 319 2.42 3.28 2.50
C TYR A 319 2.97 2.62 1.24
N GLU A 320 3.36 3.37 0.21
CA GLU A 320 4.13 2.81 -0.92
C GLU A 320 5.43 2.16 -0.44
N SER A 321 6.08 2.77 0.55
CA SER A 321 7.31 2.22 1.11
C SER A 321 7.09 0.99 1.97
N LEU A 322 6.07 1.04 2.83
CA LEU A 322 5.71 -0.11 3.65
C LEU A 322 5.26 -1.29 2.78
N ALA A 323 4.51 -1.03 1.70
CA ALA A 323 4.04 -2.07 0.79
C ALA A 323 5.19 -2.79 0.07
N ALA A 324 6.29 -2.07 -0.16
CA ALA A 324 7.55 -2.64 -0.66
C ALA A 324 8.36 -3.40 0.42
N ALA A 325 7.76 -3.65 1.59
CA ALA A 325 8.39 -4.28 2.76
C ALA A 325 9.66 -3.56 3.26
N GLU A 326 9.77 -2.25 3.03
CA GLU A 326 10.86 -1.46 3.61
C GLU A 326 10.61 -1.19 5.11
N PRO A 327 11.67 -1.05 5.93
CA PRO A 327 11.53 -0.71 7.34
C PRO A 327 10.77 0.60 7.56
N VAL A 328 10.07 0.73 8.70
CA VAL A 328 9.26 1.92 8.99
C VAL A 328 10.08 3.21 8.98
N GLU A 329 11.33 3.16 9.43
CA GLU A 329 12.24 4.28 9.39
C GLU A 329 12.65 4.69 7.96
N HIS A 330 12.76 3.71 7.05
CA HIS A 330 12.94 3.98 5.63
C HIS A 330 11.70 4.63 5.04
N ALA A 331 10.52 4.09 5.36
CA ALA A 331 9.25 4.58 4.87
C ALA A 331 9.01 6.04 5.26
N VAL A 332 9.34 6.44 6.48
CA VAL A 332 9.25 7.84 6.92
C VAL A 332 10.24 8.72 6.16
N SER A 333 11.51 8.34 6.03
CA SER A 333 12.50 9.12 5.26
C SER A 333 12.10 9.28 3.79
N ARG A 334 11.60 8.20 3.16
CA ARG A 334 11.10 8.24 1.78
C ARG A 334 9.87 9.12 1.65
N ALA A 335 8.91 9.03 2.57
CA ALA A 335 7.73 9.91 2.59
C ALA A 335 8.13 11.39 2.73
N ARG A 336 9.08 11.72 3.61
CA ARG A 336 9.62 13.09 3.73
C ARG A 336 10.27 13.55 2.43
N ALA A 337 11.03 12.69 1.74
CA ALA A 337 11.62 13.00 0.44
C ALA A 337 10.53 13.24 -0.63
N THR A 338 9.46 12.45 -0.62
CA THR A 338 8.30 12.65 -1.50
C THR A 338 7.63 14.00 -1.23
N MET A 339 7.47 14.40 0.04
CA MET A 339 6.94 15.71 0.41
C MET A 339 7.87 16.85 -0.04
N ALA A 340 9.18 16.74 0.23
CA ALA A 340 10.19 17.73 -0.15
C ALA A 340 10.29 17.96 -1.67
N ALA A 341 9.94 16.94 -2.46
CA ALA A 341 9.91 17.01 -3.92
C ALA A 341 8.55 17.48 -4.50
N ALA A 342 7.54 17.68 -3.66
CA ALA A 342 6.23 18.18 -4.08
C ALA A 342 6.23 19.70 -4.30
N ASP A 343 5.05 20.27 -4.56
CA ASP A 343 4.90 21.71 -4.74
C ASP A 343 5.25 22.50 -3.46
N SER A 344 5.52 23.81 -3.62
CA SER A 344 6.18 24.64 -2.61
C SER A 344 5.52 24.70 -1.22
N GLU A 345 4.21 24.44 -1.15
CA GLU A 345 3.48 24.41 0.13
C GLU A 345 3.78 23.11 0.91
N VAL A 346 3.64 21.96 0.25
CA VAL A 346 3.95 20.63 0.82
C VAL A 346 5.44 20.44 1.07
N ALA A 347 6.29 21.01 0.21
CA ALA A 347 7.74 20.90 0.33
C ALA A 347 8.31 21.52 1.62
N GLY A 348 7.58 22.42 2.29
CA GLY A 348 7.99 22.98 3.59
C GLY A 348 7.56 22.16 4.81
N GLU A 349 6.75 21.11 4.61
CA GLU A 349 6.09 20.39 5.71
C GLU A 349 6.76 19.06 6.07
N TRP A 350 7.67 18.55 5.23
CA TRP A 350 8.37 17.28 5.51
C TRP A 350 9.03 17.18 6.89
N PRO A 351 9.59 18.25 7.52
CA PRO A 351 10.23 18.14 8.83
C PRO A 351 9.24 18.06 9.99
N VAL A 352 7.93 18.21 9.71
CA VAL A 352 6.85 18.06 10.69
C VAL A 352 6.65 16.61 11.08
N VAL A 353 6.93 15.67 10.18
CA VAL A 353 6.73 14.24 10.41
C VAL A 353 7.85 13.71 11.30
N ALA A 354 7.54 13.13 12.46
CA ALA A 354 8.50 12.50 13.36
C ALA A 354 8.19 11.01 13.59
N LEU A 355 9.24 10.17 13.64
CA LEU A 355 9.13 8.75 13.98
C LEU A 355 9.65 8.53 15.40
N HIS A 356 8.79 7.96 16.25
CA HIS A 356 9.11 7.56 17.62
C HIS A 356 9.17 6.04 17.70
N LEU A 357 10.24 5.50 18.29
CA LEU A 357 10.43 4.07 18.50
C LEU A 357 10.63 3.76 19.98
N SER A 358 10.01 2.67 20.43
CA SER A 358 10.26 2.06 21.74
C SER A 358 11.67 1.47 21.82
N SER A 359 12.32 1.55 22.98
CA SER A 359 13.60 0.85 23.22
C SER A 359 13.48 -0.67 23.15
N SER A 360 12.27 -1.22 23.29
CA SER A 360 11.98 -2.66 23.17
C SER A 360 11.98 -3.17 21.73
N VAL A 361 11.89 -2.28 20.74
CA VAL A 361 12.04 -2.63 19.32
C VAL A 361 13.52 -2.90 19.07
N ALA A 362 13.88 -4.16 18.82
CA ALA A 362 15.25 -4.53 18.53
C ALA A 362 15.69 -3.90 17.21
N ALA A 363 16.86 -3.28 17.26
CA ALA A 363 17.48 -2.71 16.09
C ALA A 363 17.75 -3.80 15.03
N GLY A 364 17.04 -3.75 13.91
CA GLY A 364 17.33 -4.57 12.72
C GLY A 364 16.61 -5.92 12.64
N LEU A 365 15.66 -6.20 13.54
CA LEU A 365 14.86 -7.44 13.51
C LEU A 365 13.37 -7.12 13.46
N HIS A 366 12.88 -6.50 12.39
CA HIS A 366 11.45 -6.54 12.12
C HIS A 366 11.20 -6.69 10.62
N PRO A 367 10.43 -7.71 10.17
CA PRO A 367 9.68 -7.54 8.92
C PRO A 367 8.88 -6.24 9.06
N GLY A 368 8.74 -5.48 7.98
CA GLY A 368 7.88 -4.30 7.97
C GLY A 368 6.51 -4.61 8.59
N PRO A 369 5.76 -3.61 9.07
CA PRO A 369 4.44 -3.83 9.63
C PRO A 369 3.49 -4.55 8.66
N LEU A 370 3.80 -4.54 7.36
CA LEU A 370 3.07 -5.19 6.28
C LEU A 370 3.81 -6.44 5.76
N PRO A 371 3.08 -7.44 5.22
CA PRO A 371 3.68 -8.60 4.58
C PRO A 371 4.47 -8.20 3.33
N ARG A 372 5.42 -9.07 2.95
CA ARG A 372 6.22 -8.90 1.74
C ARG A 372 5.50 -9.48 0.52
N LEU A 373 5.56 -8.77 -0.61
CA LEU A 373 5.13 -9.30 -1.91
C LEU A 373 6.25 -10.15 -2.54
N ASP A 374 5.92 -11.38 -2.95
CA ASP A 374 6.81 -12.23 -3.73
C ASP A 374 6.29 -12.28 -5.19
N GLU A 375 7.10 -11.78 -6.13
CA GLU A 375 6.68 -11.58 -7.53
C GLU A 375 6.79 -12.83 -8.39
N ASP A 376 7.57 -13.83 -8.00
CA ASP A 376 7.92 -14.99 -8.82
C ASP A 376 7.29 -16.29 -8.31
N VAL A 377 6.07 -16.24 -7.77
CA VAL A 377 5.40 -17.43 -7.22
C VAL A 377 4.84 -18.31 -8.33
N GLU A 378 5.35 -19.54 -8.39
CA GLU A 378 4.94 -20.61 -9.30
C GLU A 378 4.18 -21.71 -8.55
N PHE A 379 3.32 -22.44 -9.28
CA PHE A 379 2.71 -23.67 -8.80
C PHE A 379 3.22 -24.85 -9.61
N THR A 380 3.75 -25.86 -8.92
CA THR A 380 4.15 -27.14 -9.50
C THR A 380 3.17 -28.22 -9.08
N VAL A 381 2.62 -28.94 -10.05
CA VAL A 381 1.79 -30.12 -9.82
C VAL A 381 2.59 -31.34 -10.19
N ALA A 382 2.78 -32.27 -9.25
CA ALA A 382 3.47 -33.53 -9.48
C ALA A 382 2.52 -34.70 -9.20
N ARG A 383 2.39 -35.61 -10.17
CA ARG A 383 1.45 -36.73 -10.10
C ARG A 383 1.98 -37.94 -10.89
N PRO A 384 1.43 -39.14 -10.70
CA PRO A 384 1.69 -40.26 -11.60
C PRO A 384 1.21 -39.94 -13.03
N PRO A 385 1.75 -40.63 -14.05
CA PRO A 385 1.38 -40.40 -15.46
C PRO A 385 -0.10 -40.71 -15.75
N GLY A 386 -0.73 -41.61 -15.00
CA GLY A 386 -2.17 -41.87 -15.02
C GLY A 386 -2.70 -42.28 -13.66
N LEU A 387 -3.79 -43.06 -13.60
CA LEU A 387 -4.32 -43.66 -12.37
C LEU A 387 -4.39 -45.20 -12.48
N ARG A 388 -4.02 -45.92 -11.42
CA ARG A 388 -4.29 -47.36 -11.33
C ARG A 388 -5.69 -47.55 -10.75
N ALA A 389 -6.53 -48.35 -11.41
CA ALA A 389 -7.91 -48.57 -11.00
C ALA A 389 -7.98 -49.10 -9.56
N GLU A 390 -8.90 -48.55 -8.77
CA GLU A 390 -9.14 -48.86 -7.35
C GLU A 390 -7.97 -48.59 -6.39
N ARG A 391 -6.87 -48.00 -6.88
CA ARG A 391 -5.73 -47.62 -6.05
C ARG A 391 -5.72 -46.12 -5.78
N TRP A 392 -5.44 -45.76 -4.53
CA TRP A 392 -5.16 -44.38 -4.17
C TRP A 392 -3.77 -43.99 -4.65
N GLU A 393 -3.72 -42.99 -5.52
CA GLU A 393 -2.51 -42.40 -6.09
C GLU A 393 -2.40 -40.95 -5.62
N THR A 394 -1.18 -40.46 -5.37
CA THR A 394 -1.00 -39.11 -4.81
C THR A 394 -0.71 -38.08 -5.88
N MET A 395 -1.38 -36.93 -5.81
CA MET A 395 -1.02 -35.71 -6.52
C MET A 395 -0.53 -34.67 -5.50
N LEU A 396 0.69 -34.16 -5.70
CA LEU A 396 1.27 -33.07 -4.95
C LEU A 396 1.05 -31.76 -5.69
N VAL A 397 0.70 -30.71 -4.96
CA VAL A 397 0.65 -29.34 -5.47
C VAL A 397 1.53 -28.49 -4.58
N LEU A 398 2.54 -27.87 -5.17
CA LEU A 398 3.54 -27.07 -4.46
C LEU A 398 3.49 -25.63 -4.95
N ALA A 399 3.46 -24.66 -4.02
CA ALA A 399 3.73 -23.26 -4.32
C ALA A 399 5.18 -22.95 -3.96
N HIS A 400 5.92 -22.27 -4.83
CA HIS A 400 7.32 -21.95 -4.61
C HIS A 400 7.77 -20.76 -5.46
N HIS A 401 8.88 -20.15 -5.09
CA HIS A 401 9.60 -19.20 -5.94
C HIS A 401 10.14 -19.90 -7.20
N GLY A 402 9.97 -19.26 -8.35
CA GLY A 402 10.49 -19.70 -9.64
C GLY A 402 11.98 -19.43 -9.81
N MET A 403 12.51 -18.43 -9.10
CA MET A 403 13.90 -18.01 -9.20
C MET A 403 14.66 -18.26 -7.89
N VAL A 404 15.99 -18.38 -8.03
CA VAL A 404 16.91 -18.39 -6.89
C VAL A 404 16.96 -16.99 -6.30
N PHE A 405 16.86 -16.88 -4.97
CA PHE A 405 16.93 -15.59 -4.28
C PHE A 405 17.83 -15.66 -3.05
N ILE A 406 18.20 -14.50 -2.54
CA ILE A 406 18.98 -14.35 -1.30
C ILE A 406 18.02 -14.02 -0.17
N ALA A 407 18.00 -14.84 0.87
CA ALA A 407 17.22 -14.63 2.08
C ALA A 407 17.81 -13.47 2.92
N ALA A 408 17.06 -13.04 3.94
CA ALA A 408 17.45 -11.93 4.80
C ALA A 408 18.76 -12.18 5.57
N ASP A 409 19.08 -13.45 5.86
CA ASP A 409 20.32 -13.87 6.52
C ASP A 409 21.52 -13.99 5.56
N GLY A 410 21.34 -13.64 4.28
CA GLY A 410 22.35 -13.75 3.24
C GLY A 410 22.49 -15.14 2.64
N SER A 411 21.69 -16.12 3.07
CA SER A 411 21.70 -17.46 2.48
C SER A 411 21.06 -17.48 1.09
N THR A 412 21.63 -18.26 0.18
CA THR A 412 21.04 -18.49 -1.15
C THR A 412 19.98 -19.58 -1.05
N ILE A 413 18.75 -19.24 -1.41
CA ILE A 413 17.60 -20.15 -1.42
C ILE A 413 17.26 -20.52 -2.87
N ASP A 414 17.36 -21.82 -3.17
CA ASP A 414 16.97 -22.41 -4.46
C ASP A 414 15.75 -23.32 -4.26
N GLN A 415 14.56 -22.71 -4.22
CA GLN A 415 13.31 -23.45 -4.09
C GLN A 415 13.00 -24.35 -5.31
N PRO A 416 13.31 -23.97 -6.56
CA PRO A 416 13.16 -24.88 -7.70
C PRO A 416 13.89 -26.22 -7.50
N THR A 417 15.11 -26.20 -6.95
CA THR A 417 15.83 -27.43 -6.61
C THR A 417 15.18 -28.17 -5.44
N GLN A 418 14.73 -27.47 -4.39
CA GLN A 418 14.01 -28.10 -3.28
C GLN A 418 12.75 -28.82 -3.74
N VAL A 419 11.97 -28.22 -4.65
CA VAL A 419 10.76 -28.84 -5.22
C VAL A 419 11.12 -30.10 -5.99
N ARG A 420 12.13 -30.05 -6.87
CA ARG A 420 12.62 -31.26 -7.58
C ARG A 420 13.03 -32.36 -6.61
N GLN A 421 13.72 -32.03 -5.52
CA GLN A 421 14.14 -32.98 -4.49
C GLN A 421 12.95 -33.55 -3.70
N ARG A 422 11.95 -32.74 -3.34
CA ARG A 422 10.73 -33.19 -2.66
C ARG A 422 9.93 -34.14 -3.55
N VAL A 423 9.73 -33.79 -4.82
CA VAL A 423 9.05 -34.64 -5.79
C VAL A 423 9.79 -35.96 -5.97
N ALA A 424 11.10 -35.93 -6.20
CA ALA A 424 11.90 -37.14 -6.35
C ALA A 424 11.92 -38.00 -5.06
N GLY A 425 11.99 -37.36 -3.88
CA GLY A 425 11.96 -38.05 -2.59
C GLY A 425 10.60 -38.70 -2.30
N PHE A 426 9.51 -38.09 -2.73
CA PHE A 426 8.16 -38.62 -2.53
C PHE A 426 7.84 -39.78 -3.48
N PHE A 427 8.06 -39.61 -4.79
CA PHE A 427 7.74 -40.65 -5.78
C PHE A 427 8.83 -41.71 -5.92
N GLY A 428 10.05 -41.45 -5.45
CA GLY A 428 11.17 -42.38 -5.53
C GLY A 428 11.49 -42.74 -6.98
N SER A 429 11.37 -44.02 -7.32
CA SER A 429 11.57 -44.55 -8.68
C SER A 429 10.27 -44.66 -9.50
N GLU A 430 9.11 -44.31 -8.93
CA GLU A 430 7.86 -44.32 -9.69
C GLU A 430 7.87 -43.20 -10.75
N PRO A 431 7.30 -43.45 -11.95
CA PRO A 431 7.15 -42.41 -12.96
C PRO A 431 6.33 -41.23 -12.45
N VAL A 432 6.78 -40.01 -12.72
CA VAL A 432 6.11 -38.76 -12.31
C VAL A 432 5.98 -37.81 -13.49
N THR A 433 4.82 -37.18 -13.58
CA THR A 433 4.50 -36.09 -14.50
C THR A 433 4.41 -34.80 -13.69
N THR A 434 5.20 -33.80 -14.11
CA THR A 434 5.21 -32.47 -13.49
C THR A 434 4.66 -31.41 -14.44
N SER A 435 3.79 -30.55 -13.93
CA SER A 435 3.29 -29.35 -14.62
C SER A 435 3.64 -28.10 -13.82
N SER A 436 4.29 -27.14 -14.46
CA SER A 436 4.55 -25.81 -13.92
C SER A 436 4.74 -24.80 -15.06
N GLN A 437 4.67 -23.51 -14.74
CA GLN A 437 5.00 -22.43 -15.66
C GLN A 437 5.63 -21.27 -14.88
N PRO A 438 6.66 -20.62 -15.44
CA PRO A 438 7.19 -19.39 -14.88
C PRO A 438 6.12 -18.31 -14.73
N SER A 439 6.11 -17.67 -13.57
CA SER A 439 5.22 -16.57 -13.26
C SER A 439 6.02 -15.38 -12.74
N SER A 440 5.61 -14.18 -13.12
CA SER A 440 6.04 -12.91 -12.52
C SER A 440 4.88 -12.22 -11.80
N LEU A 441 3.85 -12.99 -11.42
CA LEU A 441 2.68 -12.48 -10.71
C LEU A 441 2.90 -12.52 -9.21
N GLY A 442 2.71 -11.36 -8.59
CA GLY A 442 2.80 -11.14 -7.15
C GLY A 442 1.82 -12.00 -6.35
N LEU A 443 2.32 -12.56 -5.26
CA LEU A 443 1.52 -13.12 -4.19
C LEU A 443 2.12 -12.66 -2.85
N PRO A 444 1.36 -12.01 -1.96
CA PRO A 444 1.89 -11.57 -0.68
C PRO A 444 2.08 -12.74 0.26
N ARG A 445 3.13 -12.69 1.08
CA ARG A 445 3.28 -13.61 2.20
C ARG A 445 2.09 -13.45 3.15
N GLY A 446 1.53 -14.54 3.62
CA GLY A 446 0.26 -14.60 4.32
C GLY A 446 -0.95 -14.87 3.41
N ALA A 447 -0.80 -14.85 2.07
CA ALA A 447 -1.93 -15.11 1.17
C ALA A 447 -2.53 -16.50 1.41
N GLU A 448 -3.84 -16.53 1.63
CA GLU A 448 -4.64 -17.74 1.69
C GLU A 448 -5.20 -18.08 0.31
N LEU A 449 -4.88 -19.29 -0.14
CA LEU A 449 -5.32 -19.86 -1.41
C LEU A 449 -6.12 -21.13 -1.16
N VAL A 450 -6.95 -21.50 -2.13
CA VAL A 450 -7.66 -22.78 -2.12
C VAL A 450 -7.37 -23.54 -3.41
N VAL A 451 -6.85 -24.75 -3.27
CA VAL A 451 -6.56 -25.65 -4.39
C VAL A 451 -7.72 -26.62 -4.55
N VAL A 452 -8.25 -26.74 -5.77
CA VAL A 452 -9.46 -27.52 -6.09
C VAL A 452 -9.20 -28.41 -7.31
N PRO A 453 -9.11 -29.74 -7.13
CA PRO A 453 -9.22 -30.70 -8.23
C PRO A 453 -10.68 -30.82 -8.69
N ASP A 454 -10.93 -30.50 -9.96
CA ASP A 454 -12.20 -30.69 -10.65
C ASP A 454 -12.12 -31.95 -11.52
N LEU A 455 -12.58 -33.06 -10.95
CA LEU A 455 -12.47 -34.40 -11.51
C LEU A 455 -13.88 -34.97 -11.74
N PRO A 456 -14.07 -35.82 -12.77
CA PRO A 456 -15.36 -36.45 -13.03
C PRO A 456 -15.76 -37.45 -11.94
N ASP A 457 -17.06 -37.72 -11.78
CA ASP A 457 -17.66 -38.55 -10.70
C ASP A 457 -17.08 -39.96 -10.53
N HIS A 458 -16.41 -40.49 -11.55
CA HIS A 458 -15.77 -41.81 -11.51
C HIS A 458 -14.33 -41.78 -10.97
N VAL A 459 -13.84 -40.62 -10.53
CA VAL A 459 -12.57 -40.45 -9.83
C VAL A 459 -12.84 -39.83 -8.47
N ASP A 460 -12.57 -40.59 -7.42
CA ASP A 460 -12.65 -40.08 -6.05
C ASP A 460 -11.41 -39.22 -5.75
N CYS A 461 -11.60 -38.12 -5.02
CA CYS A 461 -10.55 -37.19 -4.61
C CYS A 461 -10.69 -36.89 -3.12
N ASP A 462 -9.61 -37.05 -2.36
CA ASP A 462 -9.55 -36.74 -0.93
C ASP A 462 -8.28 -35.94 -0.56
N PRO A 463 -8.40 -34.73 0.01
CA PRO A 463 -9.64 -33.97 0.21
C PRO A 463 -10.19 -33.42 -1.12
N PRO A 464 -11.48 -33.04 -1.23
CA PRO A 464 -12.03 -32.44 -2.45
C PRO A 464 -11.49 -31.03 -2.72
N THR A 465 -11.03 -30.32 -1.67
CA THR A 465 -10.34 -29.03 -1.74
C THR A 465 -9.29 -28.98 -0.63
N ALA A 466 -8.23 -28.18 -0.81
CA ALA A 466 -7.22 -27.98 0.22
C ALA A 466 -6.81 -26.51 0.32
N PRO A 467 -6.75 -25.92 1.53
CA PRO A 467 -6.19 -24.60 1.72
C PRO A 467 -4.65 -24.65 1.55
N LEU A 468 -4.08 -23.63 0.93
CA LEU A 468 -2.65 -23.44 0.79
C LEU A 468 -2.32 -22.01 1.21
N ARG A 469 -1.43 -21.83 2.18
CA ARG A 469 -0.96 -20.51 2.61
C ARG A 469 0.44 -20.25 2.07
N TRP A 470 0.65 -19.09 1.47
CA TRP A 470 1.96 -18.68 0.97
C TRP A 470 2.74 -17.91 2.05
N SER A 471 3.82 -18.47 2.57
CA SER A 471 4.69 -17.80 3.56
C SER A 471 6.00 -17.26 2.97
N GLY A 472 6.24 -17.47 1.67
CA GLY A 472 7.54 -17.29 1.03
C GLY A 472 8.43 -18.54 1.06
N GLU A 473 8.00 -19.60 1.75
CA GLU A 473 8.63 -20.92 1.71
C GLU A 473 7.84 -21.90 0.83
N VAL A 474 8.46 -23.02 0.45
CA VAL A 474 7.80 -24.06 -0.34
C VAL A 474 6.62 -24.65 0.44
N ALA A 475 5.42 -24.24 0.05
CA ALA A 475 4.15 -24.75 0.57
C ALA A 475 3.71 -25.96 -0.26
N GLU A 476 3.09 -26.95 0.39
CA GLU A 476 2.71 -28.22 -0.24
C GLU A 476 1.33 -28.65 0.25
N VAL A 477 0.46 -29.03 -0.68
CA VAL A 477 -0.79 -29.74 -0.39
C VAL A 477 -0.83 -31.05 -1.16
N ARG A 478 -1.57 -32.03 -0.61
CA ARG A 478 -1.64 -33.39 -1.14
C ARG A 478 -3.09 -33.77 -1.40
N PHE A 479 -3.29 -34.42 -2.53
CA PHE A 479 -4.56 -35.01 -2.92
C PHE A 479 -4.38 -36.50 -3.19
N LEU A 480 -5.27 -37.32 -2.67
CA LEU A 480 -5.37 -38.74 -2.99
C LEU A 480 -6.44 -38.91 -4.08
N LEU A 481 -6.06 -39.51 -5.20
CA LEU A 481 -6.92 -39.75 -6.35
C LEU A 481 -7.15 -41.25 -6.50
N ARG A 482 -8.39 -41.66 -6.75
CA ARG A 482 -8.71 -43.06 -7.06
C ARG A 482 -9.71 -43.15 -8.19
N ALA A 483 -9.28 -43.72 -9.31
CA ALA A 483 -10.18 -44.04 -10.42
C ALA A 483 -10.96 -45.33 -10.12
N ARG A 484 -12.27 -45.31 -10.32
CA ARG A 484 -13.12 -46.51 -10.17
C ARG A 484 -12.91 -47.45 -11.35
N SER A 485 -13.15 -48.75 -11.13
CA SER A 485 -12.99 -49.82 -12.13
C SER A 485 -13.77 -49.57 -13.42
N ALA A 486 -14.87 -48.83 -13.36
CA ALA A 486 -15.67 -48.45 -14.52
C ALA A 486 -14.91 -47.54 -15.52
N ALA A 487 -13.86 -46.84 -15.05
CA ALA A 487 -13.02 -45.99 -15.87
C ALA A 487 -11.82 -46.73 -16.47
N LEU A 488 -11.63 -48.03 -16.20
CA LEU A 488 -10.50 -48.80 -16.69
C LEU A 488 -10.40 -48.76 -18.23
N GLY A 489 -9.22 -48.42 -18.75
CA GLY A 489 -8.97 -48.28 -20.18
C GLY A 489 -9.49 -46.98 -20.79
N THR A 490 -9.93 -46.02 -19.96
CA THR A 490 -10.35 -44.68 -20.38
C THR A 490 -9.34 -43.62 -19.99
N THR A 491 -9.43 -42.44 -20.62
CA THR A 491 -8.69 -41.24 -20.21
C THR A 491 -9.62 -40.34 -19.41
N VAL A 492 -9.24 -40.07 -18.17
CA VAL A 492 -9.89 -39.09 -17.30
C VAL A 492 -9.38 -37.70 -17.69
N GLU A 493 -10.32 -36.81 -18.00
CA GLU A 493 -10.06 -35.39 -18.22
C GLU A 493 -10.64 -34.56 -17.08
N GLY A 494 -9.76 -33.91 -16.33
CA GLY A 494 -10.10 -33.02 -15.22
C GLY A 494 -9.25 -31.75 -15.23
N TRP A 495 -9.36 -30.98 -14.16
CA TRP A 495 -8.61 -29.75 -13.96
C TRP A 495 -8.13 -29.65 -12.52
N LEU A 496 -7.04 -28.93 -12.30
CA LEU A 496 -6.66 -28.42 -11.00
C LEU A 496 -6.70 -26.90 -11.04
N ARG A 497 -7.38 -26.26 -10.10
CA ARG A 497 -7.50 -24.81 -10.02
C ARG A 497 -7.00 -24.29 -8.68
N VAL A 498 -6.36 -23.13 -8.71
CA VAL A 498 -5.92 -22.39 -7.53
C VAL A 498 -6.72 -21.10 -7.45
N PHE A 499 -7.44 -20.94 -6.35
CA PHE A 499 -8.31 -19.80 -6.08
C PHE A 499 -7.65 -18.81 -5.11
N CYS A 500 -7.86 -17.53 -5.36
CA CYS A 500 -7.68 -16.44 -4.41
C CYS A 500 -9.03 -15.71 -4.29
N GLY A 501 -9.69 -15.86 -3.14
CA GLY A 501 -11.12 -15.53 -3.04
C GLY A 501 -11.92 -16.29 -4.12
N PRO A 502 -12.93 -15.68 -4.76
CA PRO A 502 -13.68 -16.33 -5.82
C PRO A 502 -12.96 -16.38 -7.19
N LEU A 503 -11.79 -15.75 -7.34
CA LEU A 503 -11.05 -15.72 -8.61
C LEU A 503 -10.11 -16.92 -8.77
N VAL A 504 -10.11 -17.53 -9.95
CA VAL A 504 -9.13 -18.55 -10.33
C VAL A 504 -7.87 -17.83 -10.82
N ILE A 505 -6.78 -17.97 -10.07
CA ILE A 505 -5.50 -17.30 -10.37
C ILE A 505 -4.52 -18.24 -11.07
N ALA A 506 -4.77 -19.55 -11.04
CA ALA A 506 -4.00 -20.54 -11.79
C ALA A 506 -4.86 -21.78 -12.10
N GLU A 507 -4.61 -22.41 -13.24
CA GLU A 507 -5.16 -23.74 -13.52
C GLU A 507 -4.27 -24.61 -14.40
N THR A 508 -4.46 -25.92 -14.34
CA THR A 508 -3.86 -26.86 -15.27
C THR A 508 -4.81 -28.01 -15.59
N ALA A 509 -4.81 -28.46 -16.84
CA ALA A 509 -5.58 -29.62 -17.26
C ALA A 509 -4.92 -30.92 -16.77
N LEU A 510 -5.75 -31.84 -16.27
CA LEU A 510 -5.36 -33.16 -15.82
C LEU A 510 -5.83 -34.20 -16.84
N THR A 511 -4.90 -34.77 -17.59
CA THR A 511 -5.14 -35.92 -18.48
C THR A 511 -4.52 -37.16 -17.86
N LEU A 512 -5.36 -38.10 -17.39
CA LEU A 512 -4.94 -39.27 -16.62
C LEU A 512 -5.49 -40.55 -17.28
N GLU A 513 -4.60 -41.39 -17.81
CA GLU A 513 -5.01 -42.71 -18.31
C GLU A 513 -5.26 -43.69 -17.15
N VAL A 514 -6.38 -44.42 -17.18
CA VAL A 514 -6.72 -45.38 -16.13
C VAL A 514 -6.31 -46.80 -16.52
N VAL A 515 -5.35 -47.38 -15.78
CA VAL A 515 -4.76 -48.69 -16.05
C VAL A 515 -5.06 -49.70 -14.94
N ALA A 516 -4.91 -50.99 -15.24
CA ALA A 516 -5.25 -52.06 -14.30
C ALA A 516 -4.22 -52.22 -13.17
N ASP A 517 -2.92 -52.17 -13.48
CA ASP A 517 -1.86 -52.40 -12.47
C ASP A 517 -0.49 -51.82 -12.87
N THR A 518 -0.11 -51.98 -14.14
CA THR A 518 1.14 -51.42 -14.70
C THR A 518 0.84 -50.33 -15.72
N TRP A 519 1.62 -49.25 -15.70
CA TRP A 519 1.67 -48.27 -16.78
C TRP A 519 2.19 -48.96 -18.04
N SER A 520 1.29 -49.46 -18.89
CA SER A 520 1.65 -50.20 -20.10
C SER A 520 1.94 -49.25 -21.26
N GLY A 521 3.11 -48.62 -21.21
CA GLY A 521 3.77 -47.99 -22.35
C GLY A 521 5.22 -48.48 -22.45
N PRO A 522 5.87 -48.48 -23.64
CA PRO A 522 7.31 -48.69 -23.70
C PRO A 522 7.99 -47.67 -22.77
N ALA A 523 9.09 -48.07 -22.11
CA ALA A 523 9.85 -47.19 -21.21
C ALA A 523 10.32 -45.88 -21.88
N ASP A 524 10.24 -45.82 -23.22
CA ASP A 524 10.57 -44.70 -24.10
C ASP A 524 9.35 -44.00 -24.72
N ALA A 525 8.10 -44.33 -24.33
CA ALA A 525 6.94 -43.53 -24.72
C ALA A 525 7.09 -42.14 -24.10
N GLU A 526 7.16 -41.09 -24.93
CA GLU A 526 7.18 -39.72 -24.41
C GLU A 526 5.98 -39.55 -23.47
N PRO A 527 6.20 -39.19 -22.19
CA PRO A 527 5.10 -38.92 -21.28
C PRO A 527 4.17 -37.93 -21.96
N THR A 528 2.86 -38.21 -21.96
CA THR A 528 1.85 -37.29 -22.49
C THR A 528 2.17 -35.90 -21.95
N ARG A 529 2.53 -34.97 -22.84
CA ARG A 529 3.04 -33.67 -22.44
C ARG A 529 2.03 -33.04 -21.49
N ALA A 530 2.40 -32.88 -20.22
CA ALA A 530 1.53 -32.28 -19.23
C ALA A 530 1.12 -30.90 -19.73
N ALA A 531 -0.17 -30.57 -19.61
CA ALA A 531 -0.61 -29.21 -19.81
C ALA A 531 0.18 -28.31 -18.85
N ALA A 532 0.65 -27.16 -19.32
CA ALA A 532 1.34 -26.21 -18.45
C ALA A 532 0.37 -25.68 -17.38
N MET A 533 0.92 -25.28 -16.23
CA MET A 533 0.17 -24.54 -15.22
C MET A 533 -0.02 -23.10 -15.72
N VAL A 534 -1.22 -22.72 -16.11
CA VAL A 534 -1.50 -21.36 -16.59
C VAL A 534 -1.75 -20.46 -15.39
N ARG A 535 -1.06 -19.31 -15.34
CA ARG A 535 -1.28 -18.24 -14.36
C ARG A 535 -2.00 -17.08 -15.05
N TYR A 536 -3.08 -16.58 -14.46
CA TYR A 536 -3.84 -15.46 -15.00
C TYR A 536 -3.45 -14.15 -14.33
N ARG A 537 -3.23 -13.10 -15.14
CA ARG A 537 -3.00 -11.75 -14.66
C ARG A 537 -4.28 -10.92 -14.76
N ARG A 538 -4.80 -10.76 -15.97
CA ARG A 538 -5.99 -9.93 -16.27
C ARG A 538 -7.23 -10.80 -16.32
N ILE A 539 -7.87 -10.96 -15.17
CA ILE A 539 -9.11 -11.75 -15.04
C ILE A 539 -10.30 -10.80 -15.24
N PHE A 540 -11.15 -11.05 -16.23
CA PHE A 540 -12.41 -10.31 -16.38
C PHE A 540 -13.53 -11.07 -15.65
N PRO A 541 -14.02 -10.60 -14.50
CA PRO A 541 -15.15 -11.23 -13.82
C PRO A 541 -16.49 -10.78 -14.43
N CYS A 542 -17.38 -11.73 -14.70
CA CYS A 542 -18.74 -11.47 -15.15
C CYS A 542 -19.73 -12.06 -14.14
N PHE A 543 -20.41 -11.22 -13.38
CA PHE A 543 -21.38 -11.59 -12.34
C PHE A 543 -22.59 -10.67 -12.36
N ALA A 544 -23.69 -11.09 -11.74
CA ALA A 544 -24.84 -10.22 -11.52
C ALA A 544 -24.64 -9.39 -10.22
N PRO A 545 -25.04 -8.11 -10.18
CA PRO A 545 -24.95 -7.30 -8.96
C PRO A 545 -25.70 -7.91 -7.75
N GLU A 546 -26.71 -8.75 -8.02
CA GLU A 546 -27.49 -9.45 -7.01
C GLU A 546 -26.72 -10.61 -6.33
N ASP A 547 -25.59 -11.04 -6.90
CA ASP A 547 -24.73 -12.10 -6.34
C ASP A 547 -23.75 -11.53 -5.31
N ALA A 548 -24.30 -10.96 -4.23
CA ALA A 548 -23.55 -10.13 -3.25
C ALA A 548 -22.24 -10.77 -2.77
N ALA A 549 -22.24 -12.06 -2.41
CA ALA A 549 -21.02 -12.74 -1.94
C ALA A 549 -19.92 -12.82 -3.02
N VAL A 550 -20.29 -12.99 -4.29
CA VAL A 550 -19.34 -12.98 -5.40
C VAL A 550 -18.88 -11.55 -5.68
N VAL A 551 -19.79 -10.58 -5.68
CA VAL A 551 -19.45 -9.16 -5.86
C VAL A 551 -18.46 -8.70 -4.79
N GLU A 552 -18.77 -8.96 -3.52
CA GLU A 552 -17.91 -8.65 -2.37
C GLU A 552 -16.59 -9.41 -2.44
N GLY A 553 -16.61 -10.71 -2.76
CA GLY A 553 -15.39 -11.50 -2.87
C GLY A 553 -14.48 -11.05 -4.02
N VAL A 554 -15.03 -10.70 -5.18
CA VAL A 554 -14.25 -10.19 -6.32
C VAL A 554 -13.76 -8.77 -6.05
N ALA A 555 -14.59 -7.90 -5.48
CA ALA A 555 -14.17 -6.55 -5.09
C ALA A 555 -13.07 -6.60 -4.03
N ALA A 556 -13.22 -7.48 -3.03
CA ALA A 556 -12.19 -7.74 -2.04
C ALA A 556 -10.90 -8.18 -2.73
N VAL A 557 -10.95 -9.08 -3.73
CA VAL A 557 -9.76 -9.52 -4.48
C VAL A 557 -9.16 -8.42 -5.37
N ALA A 558 -9.97 -7.51 -5.91
CA ALA A 558 -9.52 -6.40 -6.77
C ALA A 558 -8.83 -5.29 -5.97
N GLU A 559 -9.52 -4.79 -4.95
CA GLU A 559 -8.94 -3.94 -3.91
C GLU A 559 -7.72 -4.63 -3.32
N ALA A 560 -7.81 -5.95 -3.19
CA ALA A 560 -6.71 -6.73 -2.69
C ALA A 560 -5.58 -6.98 -3.65
N LEU A 561 -5.68 -6.83 -4.97
CA LEU A 561 -4.56 -7.09 -5.88
C LEU A 561 -3.88 -5.81 -6.34
N GLY A 562 -4.52 -4.65 -6.16
CA GLY A 562 -4.12 -3.41 -6.81
C GLY A 562 -4.00 -3.60 -8.31
N ASP A 563 -4.84 -4.47 -8.86
CA ASP A 563 -4.82 -4.79 -10.26
C ASP A 563 -5.59 -3.70 -11.00
N ASP A 564 -4.84 -2.73 -11.55
CA ASP A 564 -5.35 -1.66 -12.40
C ASP A 564 -6.36 -2.16 -13.46
N TYR A 565 -6.20 -3.40 -13.94
CA TYR A 565 -7.14 -3.99 -14.88
C TYR A 565 -8.47 -4.35 -14.20
N LEU A 566 -8.42 -5.07 -13.07
CA LEU A 566 -9.61 -5.52 -12.36
C LEU A 566 -10.39 -4.35 -11.76
N ASP A 567 -9.69 -3.34 -11.23
CA ASP A 567 -10.31 -2.10 -10.75
C ASP A 567 -11.04 -1.36 -11.88
N ARG A 568 -10.43 -1.27 -13.07
CA ARG A 568 -11.10 -0.68 -14.24
C ARG A 568 -12.33 -1.48 -14.67
N VAL A 569 -12.31 -2.80 -14.56
CA VAL A 569 -13.50 -3.64 -14.83
C VAL A 569 -14.59 -3.33 -13.81
N LEU A 570 -14.27 -3.34 -12.51
CA LEU A 570 -15.26 -3.08 -11.45
C LEU A 570 -15.85 -1.67 -11.50
N GLN A 571 -15.04 -0.64 -11.78
CA GLN A 571 -15.53 0.73 -12.00
C GLN A 571 -16.49 0.80 -13.21
N ALA A 572 -16.18 0.06 -14.27
CA ALA A 572 -17.04 0.01 -15.44
C ALA A 572 -18.36 -0.74 -15.19
N GLU A 573 -18.34 -1.81 -14.39
CA GLU A 573 -19.55 -2.53 -13.96
C GLU A 573 -20.45 -1.69 -13.04
N ARG A 574 -19.87 -0.82 -12.19
CA ARG A 574 -20.62 0.09 -11.29
C ARG A 574 -21.30 1.27 -12.00
N GLY A 575 -21.03 1.47 -13.29
CA GLY A 575 -21.69 2.49 -14.11
C GLY A 575 -20.98 3.83 -14.19
N ASP A 576 -19.79 3.96 -13.61
CA ASP A 576 -18.97 5.18 -13.65
C ASP A 576 -18.24 5.35 -15.01
N ALA A 577 -18.20 4.30 -15.84
CA ALA A 577 -17.56 4.31 -17.16
C ALA A 577 -18.53 4.60 -18.32
N PRO A 578 -18.07 5.23 -19.42
CA PRO A 578 -18.88 5.42 -20.63
C PRO A 578 -19.37 4.11 -21.25
N LYS A 579 -20.61 4.11 -21.77
CA LYS A 579 -21.19 2.96 -22.51
C LYS A 579 -20.25 2.49 -23.62
N GLY A 580 -19.85 1.22 -23.57
CA GLY A 580 -18.97 0.58 -24.57
C GLY A 580 -17.53 0.32 -24.10
N TRP A 581 -17.15 0.71 -22.88
CA TRP A 581 -15.80 0.50 -22.34
C TRP A 581 -15.51 -0.93 -21.85
N LEU A 582 -16.54 -1.74 -21.57
CA LEU A 582 -16.37 -3.12 -21.09
C LEU A 582 -15.84 -4.08 -22.16
N LEU A 583 -16.27 -3.94 -23.43
CA LEU A 583 -15.88 -4.88 -24.49
C LEU A 583 -14.38 -4.87 -24.81
N PRO A 584 -13.70 -3.70 -24.92
CA PRO A 584 -12.25 -3.67 -25.03
C PRO A 584 -11.52 -4.31 -23.84
N LEU A 585 -12.07 -4.18 -22.62
CA LEU A 585 -11.49 -4.82 -21.44
C LEU A 585 -11.59 -6.35 -21.55
N ILE A 586 -12.73 -6.90 -21.99
CA ILE A 586 -12.87 -8.34 -22.26
C ILE A 586 -11.82 -8.80 -23.29
N ALA A 587 -11.61 -8.02 -24.36
CA ALA A 587 -10.61 -8.37 -25.37
C ALA A 587 -9.17 -8.39 -24.81
N ASP A 588 -8.84 -7.47 -23.91
CA ASP A 588 -7.53 -7.36 -23.25
C ASP A 588 -7.32 -8.37 -22.09
N ALA A 589 -8.36 -9.12 -21.71
CA ALA A 589 -8.32 -10.10 -20.63
C ALA A 589 -7.50 -11.35 -21.01
N ASP A 590 -6.83 -11.94 -20.02
CA ASP A 590 -6.22 -13.27 -20.17
C ASP A 590 -7.30 -14.36 -20.10
N VAL A 591 -8.28 -14.18 -19.22
CA VAL A 591 -9.41 -15.09 -18.99
C VAL A 591 -10.68 -14.30 -18.68
N PHE A 592 -11.82 -14.79 -19.15
CA PHE A 592 -13.16 -14.32 -18.83
C PHE A 592 -13.82 -15.29 -17.85
N GLN A 593 -13.93 -14.89 -16.59
CA GLN A 593 -14.49 -15.73 -15.54
C GLN A 593 -15.99 -15.44 -15.35
N LEU A 594 -16.83 -16.34 -15.82
CA LEU A 594 -18.29 -16.22 -15.77
C LEU A 594 -18.83 -16.85 -14.49
N PHE A 595 -19.47 -16.07 -13.64
CA PHE A 595 -20.16 -16.54 -12.44
C PHE A 595 -21.63 -16.82 -12.77
N TRP A 596 -21.97 -18.09 -12.95
CA TRP A 596 -23.30 -18.53 -13.35
C TRP A 596 -24.21 -18.81 -12.15
N SER A 597 -25.27 -18.03 -12.06
CA SER A 597 -26.29 -18.05 -11.01
C SER A 597 -27.68 -17.87 -11.62
N ARG A 598 -28.73 -17.98 -10.80
CA ARG A 598 -30.09 -17.62 -11.22
C ARG A 598 -30.21 -16.15 -11.63
N HIS A 599 -29.36 -15.27 -11.09
CA HIS A 599 -29.36 -13.85 -11.43
C HIS A 599 -28.59 -13.60 -12.73
N SER A 600 -27.37 -14.13 -12.87
CA SER A 600 -26.54 -13.85 -14.04
C SER A 600 -27.09 -14.49 -15.32
N MET A 601 -27.79 -15.63 -15.22
CA MET A 601 -28.41 -16.28 -16.37
C MET A 601 -29.55 -15.44 -17.01
N VAL A 602 -30.22 -14.57 -16.24
CA VAL A 602 -31.29 -13.68 -16.72
C VAL A 602 -30.82 -12.24 -16.93
N SER A 603 -29.61 -11.89 -16.50
CA SER A 603 -29.03 -10.56 -16.65
C SER A 603 -28.70 -10.25 -18.10
N SER A 604 -29.28 -9.17 -18.65
CA SER A 604 -28.97 -8.69 -20.00
C SER A 604 -27.53 -8.19 -20.12
N ALA A 605 -26.96 -7.65 -19.03
CA ALA A 605 -25.59 -7.17 -18.99
C ALA A 605 -24.61 -8.36 -19.06
N CYS A 606 -24.77 -9.36 -18.20
CA CYS A 606 -23.97 -10.58 -18.24
C CYS A 606 -24.10 -11.27 -19.60
N ARG A 607 -25.32 -11.29 -20.18
CA ARG A 607 -25.56 -11.81 -21.53
C ARG A 607 -24.69 -11.15 -22.59
N GLN A 608 -24.71 -9.82 -22.66
CA GLN A 608 -23.92 -9.09 -23.63
C GLN A 608 -22.41 -9.38 -23.48
N GLN A 609 -21.93 -9.52 -22.25
CA GLN A 609 -20.52 -9.77 -21.95
C GLN A 609 -20.10 -11.20 -22.33
N TRP A 610 -20.83 -12.24 -21.90
CA TRP A 610 -20.46 -13.62 -22.23
C TRP A 610 -20.65 -13.90 -23.72
N GLU A 611 -21.63 -13.31 -24.40
CA GLU A 611 -21.79 -13.43 -25.85
C GLU A 611 -20.57 -12.86 -26.58
N HIS A 612 -20.06 -11.71 -26.11
CA HIS A 612 -18.85 -11.11 -26.67
C HIS A 612 -17.61 -11.98 -26.41
N ALA A 613 -17.46 -12.48 -25.18
CA ALA A 613 -16.34 -13.33 -24.80
C ALA A 613 -16.29 -14.62 -25.63
N VAL A 614 -17.43 -15.30 -25.79
CA VAL A 614 -17.55 -16.50 -26.64
C VAL A 614 -17.27 -16.18 -28.11
N ALA A 615 -17.75 -15.03 -28.61
CA ALA A 615 -17.52 -14.60 -29.99
C ALA A 615 -16.03 -14.36 -30.33
N THR A 616 -15.15 -14.20 -29.33
CA THR A 616 -13.70 -14.11 -29.57
C THR A 616 -13.11 -15.42 -30.12
N GLY A 617 -13.77 -16.57 -29.91
CA GLY A 617 -13.31 -17.87 -30.36
C GLY A 617 -11.99 -18.34 -29.74
N ARG A 618 -11.56 -17.71 -28.63
CA ARG A 618 -10.35 -18.07 -27.90
C ARG A 618 -10.60 -19.33 -27.08
N ASP A 619 -9.84 -20.39 -27.34
CA ASP A 619 -9.94 -21.65 -26.60
C ASP A 619 -9.54 -21.46 -25.14
N GLY A 620 -10.28 -22.08 -24.22
CA GLY A 620 -10.08 -21.95 -22.77
C GLY A 620 -10.27 -20.54 -22.19
N PHE A 621 -10.76 -19.57 -22.97
CA PHE A 621 -10.88 -18.17 -22.51
C PHE A 621 -12.06 -17.94 -21.58
N VAL A 622 -13.19 -18.61 -21.81
CA VAL A 622 -14.38 -18.49 -20.97
C VAL A 622 -14.34 -19.58 -19.91
N LEU A 623 -14.22 -19.18 -18.65
CA LEU A 623 -14.19 -20.05 -17.48
C LEU A 623 -15.49 -19.90 -16.68
N PRO A 624 -16.50 -20.76 -16.91
CA PRO A 624 -17.76 -20.69 -16.19
C PRO A 624 -17.67 -21.39 -14.83
N LEU A 625 -18.00 -20.66 -13.76
CA LEU A 625 -18.14 -21.14 -12.40
C LEU A 625 -19.60 -21.11 -11.94
N TYR A 626 -19.99 -21.99 -11.03
CA TYR A 626 -21.30 -21.97 -10.36
C TYR A 626 -21.17 -22.45 -8.92
N TRP A 627 -22.12 -22.09 -8.05
CA TRP A 627 -22.14 -22.56 -6.65
C TRP A 627 -23.53 -23.02 -6.19
N GLU A 628 -24.59 -22.63 -6.89
CA GLU A 628 -25.96 -22.98 -6.52
C GLU A 628 -26.25 -24.47 -6.73
N GLN A 629 -27.03 -25.04 -5.81
CA GLN A 629 -27.56 -26.39 -5.88
C GLN A 629 -29.10 -26.35 -5.80
N PRO A 630 -29.83 -26.91 -6.79
CA PRO A 630 -29.33 -27.54 -8.01
C PRO A 630 -28.74 -26.53 -9.00
N PHE A 631 -27.90 -27.02 -9.92
CA PHE A 631 -27.29 -26.22 -11.00
C PHE A 631 -28.32 -25.30 -11.70
N PRO A 632 -28.06 -23.98 -11.84
CA PRO A 632 -29.01 -23.04 -12.42
C PRO A 632 -29.35 -23.34 -13.88
N ARG A 633 -30.63 -23.69 -14.13
CA ARG A 633 -31.18 -23.97 -15.47
C ARG A 633 -32.57 -23.34 -15.64
N ALA A 634 -32.88 -22.97 -16.87
CA ALA A 634 -34.20 -22.54 -17.33
C ALA A 634 -34.39 -22.91 -18.80
N GLU A 635 -35.56 -22.66 -19.37
CA GLU A 635 -35.80 -22.94 -20.79
C GLU A 635 -34.80 -22.19 -21.68
N GLY A 636 -33.98 -22.95 -22.43
CA GLY A 636 -32.94 -22.41 -23.29
C GLY A 636 -31.69 -21.87 -22.58
N LEU A 637 -31.53 -22.09 -21.27
CA LEU A 637 -30.39 -21.63 -20.47
C LEU A 637 -29.79 -22.75 -19.60
N PRO A 638 -28.45 -22.90 -19.55
CA PRO A 638 -27.45 -22.19 -20.37
C PRO A 638 -27.66 -22.45 -21.88
N PRO A 639 -27.35 -21.47 -22.75
CA PRO A 639 -27.49 -21.64 -24.19
C PRO A 639 -26.46 -22.64 -24.73
N PRO A 640 -26.67 -23.22 -25.92
CA PRO A 640 -25.76 -24.24 -26.48
C PRO A 640 -24.29 -23.82 -26.52
N ALA A 641 -24.02 -22.53 -26.74
CA ALA A 641 -22.67 -21.96 -26.76
C ALA A 641 -21.95 -22.00 -25.40
N LEU A 642 -22.70 -22.00 -24.28
CA LEU A 642 -22.17 -22.20 -22.94
C LEU A 642 -22.29 -23.66 -22.48
N GLU A 643 -23.28 -24.42 -22.94
CA GLU A 643 -23.43 -25.85 -22.59
C GLU A 643 -22.25 -26.72 -23.03
N THR A 644 -21.55 -26.30 -24.07
CA THR A 644 -20.32 -26.96 -24.54
C THR A 644 -19.12 -26.67 -23.63
N LEU A 645 -19.19 -25.65 -22.78
CA LEU A 645 -18.15 -25.31 -21.83
C LEU A 645 -18.29 -26.12 -20.54
N ARG A 646 -17.17 -26.35 -19.85
CA ARG A 646 -17.15 -27.07 -18.57
C ARG A 646 -17.41 -26.11 -17.42
N PHE A 647 -18.60 -26.20 -16.84
CA PHE A 647 -18.95 -25.49 -15.60
C PHE A 647 -18.23 -26.11 -14.40
N ALA A 648 -17.44 -25.31 -13.70
CA ALA A 648 -16.74 -25.73 -12.49
C ALA A 648 -17.45 -25.24 -11.23
N LEU A 649 -17.39 -26.04 -10.17
CA LEU A 649 -17.97 -25.67 -8.88
C LEU A 649 -17.05 -24.65 -8.18
N LEU A 650 -17.59 -23.49 -7.81
CA LEU A 650 -16.98 -22.56 -6.87
C LEU A 650 -17.22 -23.12 -5.45
N PRO A 651 -16.16 -23.42 -4.68
CA PRO A 651 -16.31 -23.92 -3.31
C PRO A 651 -17.21 -23.01 -2.46
N SER A 652 -18.11 -23.60 -1.69
CA SER A 652 -19.06 -22.84 -0.86
C SER A 652 -18.35 -21.93 0.15
N SER A 653 -17.15 -22.29 0.62
CA SER A 653 -16.31 -21.45 1.48
C SER A 653 -15.84 -20.16 0.80
N LEU A 654 -15.82 -20.12 -0.54
CA LEU A 654 -15.43 -18.96 -1.35
C LEU A 654 -16.65 -18.20 -1.91
N ALA A 655 -17.85 -18.79 -1.79
CA ALA A 655 -19.11 -18.22 -2.25
C ALA A 655 -20.00 -17.73 -1.09
N ALA A 656 -19.57 -17.89 0.16
CA ALA A 656 -20.32 -17.48 1.35
C ALA A 656 -19.94 -16.06 1.78
N ALA A 657 -20.93 -15.18 1.91
CA ALA A 657 -20.80 -13.98 2.72
C ALA A 657 -20.45 -14.37 4.18
N PRO A 658 -19.73 -13.54 4.95
CA PRO A 658 -19.53 -13.79 6.37
C PRO A 658 -20.90 -14.05 7.03
N PRO A 659 -21.01 -15.01 7.96
CA PRO A 659 -22.28 -15.32 8.59
C PRO A 659 -22.81 -14.06 9.27
N VAL A 660 -23.89 -13.50 8.74
CA VAL A 660 -24.70 -12.53 9.49
C VAL A 660 -25.15 -13.30 10.74
N PRO A 661 -24.80 -12.84 11.95
CA PRO A 661 -25.25 -13.52 13.16
C PRO A 661 -26.77 -13.61 13.09
N PRO A 662 -27.37 -14.79 13.39
CA PRO A 662 -28.81 -14.91 13.36
C PRO A 662 -29.38 -13.81 14.26
N PRO A 663 -30.47 -13.13 13.86
CA PRO A 663 -31.14 -12.22 14.77
C PRO A 663 -31.40 -13.01 16.05
N VAL A 664 -30.85 -12.51 17.16
CA VAL A 664 -30.99 -13.13 18.47
C VAL A 664 -32.48 -13.42 18.65
N ALA A 665 -32.84 -14.70 18.61
CA ALA A 665 -34.18 -15.15 18.90
C ALA A 665 -34.40 -14.80 20.38
N THR A 666 -35.03 -13.65 20.60
CA THR A 666 -35.51 -13.28 21.92
C THR A 666 -36.66 -14.23 22.21
N ASP A 667 -36.39 -15.23 23.04
CA ASP A 667 -37.41 -16.08 23.65
C ASP A 667 -38.32 -15.17 24.48
N VAL A 668 -39.43 -14.73 23.89
CA VAL A 668 -40.51 -14.06 24.61
C VAL A 668 -41.45 -15.13 25.15
N THR A 669 -41.04 -15.78 26.24
CA THR A 669 -41.99 -16.37 27.20
C THR A 669 -42.15 -15.41 28.37
N GLY A 670 -42.75 -14.26 28.09
CA GLY A 670 -43.09 -13.26 29.09
C GLY A 670 -44.28 -12.46 28.62
N SER A 671 -45.41 -12.63 29.32
CA SER A 671 -46.71 -12.01 29.03
C SER A 671 -46.57 -10.51 28.74
N MET A 672 -47.06 -10.07 27.57
CA MET A 672 -47.11 -8.66 27.17
C MET A 672 -47.88 -7.81 28.22
N PRO A 673 -47.34 -6.66 28.65
CA PRO A 673 -48.15 -5.60 29.24
C PRO A 673 -49.03 -4.92 28.16
N PRO A 674 -50.19 -4.35 28.51
CA PRO A 674 -51.09 -3.76 27.54
C PRO A 674 -50.45 -2.53 26.88
N VAL A 675 -50.63 -2.45 25.56
CA VAL A 675 -50.18 -1.35 24.70
C VAL A 675 -50.83 -0.02 25.15
N PRO A 676 -50.06 1.04 25.43
CA PRO A 676 -50.63 2.36 25.70
C PRO A 676 -51.26 2.94 24.42
N PRO A 677 -52.36 3.71 24.52
CA PRO A 677 -53.05 4.23 23.34
C PRO A 677 -52.18 5.25 22.60
N ALA A 678 -52.33 5.27 21.27
CA ALA A 678 -51.58 6.13 20.37
C ALA A 678 -51.71 7.64 20.71
N PRO A 679 -50.63 8.44 20.57
CA PRO A 679 -50.70 9.89 20.76
C PRO A 679 -51.62 10.52 19.71
N GLN A 680 -52.60 11.31 20.16
CA GLN A 680 -53.44 12.11 19.27
C GLN A 680 -52.64 13.31 18.75
N LEU A 681 -52.50 13.41 17.42
CA LEU A 681 -51.96 14.59 16.75
C LEU A 681 -52.85 15.82 17.01
N PRO A 682 -52.30 16.98 17.40
CA PRO A 682 -53.08 18.19 17.58
C PRO A 682 -53.57 18.74 16.24
N ARG A 683 -54.83 19.20 16.22
CA ARG A 683 -55.48 19.83 15.05
C ARG A 683 -54.83 21.17 14.70
N PRO A 684 -54.79 21.55 13.40
CA PRO A 684 -54.22 22.81 12.94
C PRO A 684 -55.05 24.01 13.41
N GLN A 685 -54.39 25.07 13.88
CA GLN A 685 -55.01 26.36 14.17
C GLN A 685 -55.04 27.29 12.95
N PRO A 686 -55.96 28.27 12.89
CA PRO A 686 -56.14 29.13 11.73
C PRO A 686 -55.03 30.18 11.59
N VAL A 687 -54.64 30.46 10.35
CA VAL A 687 -53.66 31.48 9.97
C VAL A 687 -54.29 32.88 10.07
N GLU A 688 -53.66 33.77 10.84
CA GLU A 688 -53.98 35.20 10.89
C GLU A 688 -52.99 36.00 10.03
N ALA A 689 -53.49 37.02 9.33
CA ALA A 689 -52.90 37.65 8.16
C ALA A 689 -51.71 38.60 8.44
N ALA A 690 -50.84 38.75 7.43
CA ALA A 690 -49.63 39.57 7.43
C ALA A 690 -49.89 41.10 7.45
N PRO A 691 -49.01 41.90 8.10
CA PRO A 691 -49.02 43.36 7.97
C PRO A 691 -48.15 43.87 6.79
N PRO A 692 -48.38 45.10 6.29
CA PRO A 692 -47.76 45.64 5.06
C PRO A 692 -46.35 46.22 5.28
N PRO A 693 -45.57 46.46 4.19
CA PRO A 693 -44.17 46.86 4.28
C PRO A 693 -44.02 48.38 4.52
N GLY A 694 -43.12 48.75 5.44
CA GLY A 694 -42.84 50.14 5.80
C GLY A 694 -41.34 50.47 5.86
N THR A 695 -40.90 51.26 4.88
CA THR A 695 -39.92 52.36 4.92
C THR A 695 -38.53 52.16 5.54
N MET A 696 -37.52 52.20 4.65
CA MET A 696 -36.11 52.51 4.94
C MET A 696 -35.92 53.98 5.39
N PRO A 697 -34.90 54.29 6.21
CA PRO A 697 -34.33 55.63 6.31
C PRO A 697 -33.04 55.78 5.47
N THR A 698 -33.05 56.82 4.65
CA THR A 698 -31.95 57.55 3.99
C THR A 698 -31.08 58.30 5.00
N ASP A 699 -29.75 58.20 4.88
CA ASP A 699 -28.82 59.32 4.59
C ASP A 699 -27.35 58.96 4.91
N ALA A 700 -26.51 58.95 3.87
CA ALA A 700 -25.13 59.47 3.91
C ALA A 700 -24.54 59.49 2.48
N ALA A 701 -24.20 60.69 2.02
CA ALA A 701 -23.81 61.03 0.65
C ALA A 701 -22.34 60.71 0.29
N PRO A 702 -22.00 60.53 -1.02
CA PRO A 702 -20.64 60.61 -1.58
C PRO A 702 -20.37 62.02 -2.18
N PRO A 703 -19.12 62.48 -2.42
CA PRO A 703 -18.39 62.20 -3.70
C PRO A 703 -16.83 62.37 -3.55
N PRO A 704 -15.98 62.53 -4.60
CA PRO A 704 -16.19 62.47 -6.05
C PRO A 704 -15.22 61.59 -6.86
N THR A 705 -15.67 61.28 -8.07
CA THR A 705 -14.91 60.76 -9.22
C THR A 705 -14.07 61.84 -9.92
N SER A 706 -12.86 61.47 -10.35
CA SER A 706 -12.13 62.05 -11.49
C SER A 706 -11.27 60.94 -12.11
N GLY A 707 -11.16 60.71 -13.41
CA GLY A 707 -11.82 61.29 -14.56
C GLY A 707 -11.62 60.37 -15.78
N ARG A 708 -12.55 60.48 -16.73
CA ARG A 708 -12.45 59.94 -18.09
C ARG A 708 -11.28 60.61 -18.84
N ARG A 709 -10.47 59.82 -19.55
CA ARG A 709 -9.83 60.20 -20.82
C ARG A 709 -9.80 58.96 -21.72
N THR A 710 -10.80 58.85 -22.61
CA THR A 710 -10.67 59.04 -24.07
C THR A 710 -9.85 57.96 -24.78
N ALA A 711 -10.57 57.03 -25.43
CA ALA A 711 -10.07 56.25 -26.55
C ALA A 711 -9.94 57.13 -27.81
N THR A 712 -8.91 56.90 -28.62
CA THR A 712 -8.92 56.97 -30.10
C THR A 712 -7.55 56.53 -30.66
N PRO A 713 -7.49 56.12 -31.95
CA PRO A 713 -6.73 54.94 -32.38
C PRO A 713 -5.49 55.26 -33.22
N GLY A 714 -4.60 54.29 -33.40
CA GLY A 714 -3.43 54.49 -34.26
C GLY A 714 -2.67 53.23 -34.65
N ARG A 715 -3.04 52.70 -35.83
CA ARG A 715 -2.17 52.16 -36.90
C ARG A 715 -1.39 50.85 -36.67
N LEU A 716 -1.88 49.83 -37.38
CA LEU A 716 -1.19 49.12 -38.49
C LEU A 716 0.34 49.32 -38.58
N GLY A 717 1.06 48.20 -38.47
CA GLY A 717 2.44 48.04 -38.93
C GLY A 717 2.72 46.56 -39.16
N ALA A 718 2.72 46.16 -40.43
CA ALA A 718 2.92 44.81 -40.91
C ALA A 718 4.40 44.36 -40.86
N ALA A 719 4.57 43.04 -40.79
CA ALA A 719 5.54 42.22 -41.53
C ALA A 719 7.06 42.52 -41.41
N SER A 720 7.84 41.50 -40.99
CA SER A 720 8.71 40.71 -41.90
C SER A 720 10.01 40.17 -41.27
N LEU A 721 10.23 38.88 -41.56
CA LEU A 721 11.49 38.18 -41.91
C LEU A 721 12.66 38.00 -40.92
N VAL A 722 12.87 36.73 -40.54
CA VAL A 722 14.01 35.82 -40.86
C VAL A 722 15.42 36.41 -41.00
N SER A 723 16.34 35.97 -40.12
CA SER A 723 17.73 35.44 -40.36
C SER A 723 18.61 35.69 -39.11
N ALA A 724 18.98 34.67 -38.34
CA ALA A 724 20.22 33.88 -38.44
C ALA A 724 21.52 34.65 -38.09
N LEU A 725 22.23 34.23 -37.02
CA LEU A 725 23.67 33.92 -37.07
C LEU A 725 24.21 33.31 -35.76
N LEU A 726 25.02 32.27 -35.96
CA LEU A 726 25.88 31.55 -35.03
C LEU A 726 26.96 32.46 -34.43
N ALA A 727 27.33 32.23 -33.17
CA ALA A 727 28.67 32.54 -32.66
C ALA A 727 29.11 31.48 -31.64
N ALA A 728 30.31 30.98 -31.88
CA ALA A 728 30.96 29.85 -31.23
C ALA A 728 31.51 30.18 -29.83
N GLY A 729 31.67 29.13 -29.01
CA GLY A 729 32.46 29.16 -27.79
C GLY A 729 33.18 27.82 -27.60
N PHE A 730 34.30 27.65 -28.29
CA PHE A 730 35.30 26.60 -28.05
C PHE A 730 36.27 27.12 -26.99
N ILE A 731 36.45 26.43 -25.85
CA ILE A 731 37.67 26.52 -25.06
C ILE A 731 38.18 25.11 -24.72
N ALA A 732 39.34 24.86 -25.32
CA ALA A 732 40.39 23.87 -25.12
C ALA A 732 40.47 23.10 -23.78
N ILE A 733 40.66 21.79 -23.88
CA ILE A 733 41.35 20.97 -22.87
C ILE A 733 42.71 20.56 -23.48
N GLY A 734 43.79 21.06 -22.85
CA GLY A 734 45.17 20.70 -23.17
C GLY A 734 45.58 19.37 -22.55
N TRP A 735 46.41 18.63 -23.27
CA TRP A 735 47.08 17.42 -22.82
C TRP A 735 48.45 17.74 -22.21
N GLY A 736 48.80 17.06 -21.12
CA GLY A 736 50.14 16.98 -20.53
C GLY A 736 50.29 15.69 -19.69
N PRO A 737 51.49 15.09 -19.59
CA PRO A 737 51.66 13.65 -19.77
C PRO A 737 51.86 12.86 -18.47
N GLY A 738 51.46 11.59 -18.46
CA GLY A 738 51.80 10.61 -17.42
C GLY A 738 51.31 9.21 -17.77
N ILE A 739 52.13 8.45 -18.51
CA ILE A 739 51.92 7.03 -18.82
C ILE A 739 52.78 6.17 -17.89
N VAL A 740 52.15 5.24 -17.16
CA VAL A 740 52.67 3.91 -16.79
C VAL A 740 51.48 2.92 -16.83
N PRO A 741 51.62 1.66 -17.31
CA PRO A 741 50.65 1.04 -18.22
C PRO A 741 49.74 -0.02 -17.59
N GLY A 742 48.58 -0.25 -18.21
CA GLY A 742 47.77 -1.46 -17.94
C GLY A 742 46.44 -1.51 -18.68
N THR A 743 46.36 -2.41 -19.67
CA THR A 743 45.17 -2.92 -20.38
C THR A 743 44.58 -2.10 -21.55
N ARG A 744 44.45 -2.82 -22.66
CA ARG A 744 43.94 -2.42 -23.98
C ARG A 744 42.40 -2.38 -23.96
N GLY A 745 41.80 -1.32 -24.49
CA GLY A 745 40.35 -1.23 -24.73
C GLY A 745 40.00 -0.04 -25.63
N SER A 746 39.60 -0.35 -26.86
CA SER A 746 39.02 0.43 -27.97
C SER A 746 38.61 1.91 -27.79
N VAL A 747 39.13 2.76 -28.68
CA VAL A 747 38.70 4.16 -28.91
C VAL A 747 37.48 4.25 -29.86
N PHE A 748 36.93 3.12 -30.34
CA PHE A 748 35.79 3.12 -31.26
C PHE A 748 34.40 3.21 -30.61
N ASP A 749 34.28 3.00 -29.29
CA ASP A 749 32.95 2.98 -28.63
C ASP A 749 32.41 4.37 -28.25
N ILE A 750 33.27 5.39 -28.19
CA ILE A 750 32.87 6.75 -27.75
C ILE A 750 32.26 7.57 -28.91
N ILE A 751 32.63 7.27 -30.16
CA ILE A 751 32.08 7.98 -31.34
C ILE A 751 30.69 7.42 -31.72
N GLY A 752 30.41 6.15 -31.40
CA GLY A 752 29.10 5.52 -31.64
C GLY A 752 27.98 6.04 -30.75
N LEU A 753 28.25 6.32 -29.47
CA LEU A 753 27.23 6.78 -28.51
C LEU A 753 26.73 8.20 -28.77
N THR A 754 27.60 9.06 -29.33
CA THR A 754 27.27 10.48 -29.56
C THR A 754 26.36 10.67 -30.78
N LEU A 755 26.44 9.77 -31.78
CA LEU A 755 25.58 9.79 -32.97
C LEU A 755 24.17 9.24 -32.70
N VAL A 756 24.03 8.29 -31.78
CA VAL A 756 22.71 7.75 -31.37
C VAL A 756 21.92 8.78 -30.55
N GLY A 757 22.59 9.54 -29.67
CA GLY A 757 21.94 10.61 -28.89
C GLY A 757 21.35 11.74 -29.75
N VAL A 758 22.03 12.14 -30.83
CA VAL A 758 21.55 13.20 -31.74
C VAL A 758 20.36 12.72 -32.59
N ALA A 759 20.31 11.45 -32.97
CA ALA A 759 19.19 10.86 -33.71
C ALA A 759 17.90 10.79 -32.86
N VAL A 760 18.01 10.49 -31.56
CA VAL A 760 16.86 10.43 -30.63
C VAL A 760 16.26 11.81 -30.38
N VAL A 761 17.10 12.85 -30.26
CA VAL A 761 16.63 14.24 -30.07
C VAL A 761 15.94 14.78 -31.33
N LEU A 762 16.43 14.45 -32.52
CA LEU A 762 15.79 14.84 -33.78
C LEU A 762 14.46 14.10 -34.04
N ALA A 763 14.35 12.83 -33.61
CA ALA A 763 13.10 12.08 -33.66
C ALA A 763 12.03 12.65 -32.70
N GLY A 764 12.43 13.07 -31.48
CA GLY A 764 11.54 13.71 -30.51
C GLY A 764 10.97 15.05 -30.99
N LEU A 765 11.78 15.87 -31.66
CA LEU A 765 11.35 17.15 -32.22
C LEU A 765 10.39 16.99 -33.42
N ALA A 766 10.55 15.93 -34.23
CA ALA A 766 9.65 15.63 -35.34
C ALA A 766 8.26 15.15 -34.88
N VAL A 767 8.18 14.44 -33.75
CA VAL A 767 6.90 13.99 -33.14
C VAL A 767 6.17 15.17 -32.49
N SER A 768 6.89 16.05 -31.80
CA SER A 768 6.30 17.24 -31.16
C SER A 768 5.76 18.27 -32.17
N ALA A 769 6.35 18.35 -33.38
CA ALA A 769 5.84 19.19 -34.47
C ALA A 769 4.58 18.62 -35.15
N ARG A 770 4.35 17.29 -35.07
CA ARG A 770 3.19 16.62 -35.67
C ARG A 770 1.93 16.70 -34.79
N VAL A 771 2.10 16.76 -33.47
CA VAL A 771 1.00 16.91 -32.50
C VAL A 771 0.44 18.35 -32.45
N ARG A 772 1.27 19.36 -32.77
CA ARG A 772 0.83 20.78 -32.82
C ARG A 772 0.07 21.20 -34.08
N ARG A 773 -0.11 20.31 -35.07
CA ARG A 773 -0.87 20.57 -36.32
C ARG A 773 -2.23 19.85 -36.37
N ARG A 774 -2.67 19.21 -35.28
CA ARG A 774 -4.00 18.57 -35.15
C ARG A 774 -4.74 18.94 -33.85
N ARG A 775 -4.57 20.18 -33.40
CA ARG A 775 -5.52 20.85 -32.51
C ARG A 775 -5.98 22.15 -33.15
#